data_AF-A0A933TF05-F1
#
_entry.id   AF-A0A933TF05-F1
#
_cell.length_a   1.000
_cell.length_b   1.000
_cell.length_c   1.000
_cell.angle_alpha   90.00
_cell.angle_beta   90.00
_cell.angle_gamma   90.00
#
_symmetry.space_group_name_H-M   'P 1'
#
loop_
_entity.id
_entity.type
_entity.pdbx_description
1 polymer ?
#
loop_
_entity_poly.entity_id
_entity_poly.type
_entity_poly.pdbx_seq_one_letter_code
_entity_poly.pdbx_strand_id
1 'polypeptide(L)'
;MRLRSRRGVTLSELMVAMVILTVGVLAGVSSFRFISTAIAQSRLKTIATNLAQEKMEVLKNKSYFLVLVTTQTSVSTGYDPNFVYDTGQYAPETITLWGLPPLTRVVNVDYAAVSGTSVSTVPFTSQDTGMKRITVIVYWEERGIPRKVQVDSYYENPSVATLSTGFTGTVSIAGGGALGAALVQVVGSPKWRAFTDAAGSYTFQVAPGSYTLSASSTGFTSVGSPSYSVTEGIYQNWSPALIRIGSGTVAADSVYAVNPSLVISQVVMSTVQADNNFDAQYIELFNPTTAPINVARNTCVPAPTCTDASPLVMLNIDSSAGCTNNRTCINSQLIYKSTYVAPGGYFLIVNWSTVTVLGQTHQADAYFTDEPAWNNQCPGAGSSGSPGADWNPPGVKRILNSNGGAEAHAVSVWLTDSASGNTIDSVGWKHNANNPGHCEGLCIPHNGGGAPHGLLRGDQIVRFTSPCSASAANGRAYDSNSNSNDFYFNDGAVAAGLSYRPFSSADAAQPPLAGRVSTGAFVFADDGNSAGVLSTDIAVAGAQGQVCHRSSFTLVGVATGTWTVAAIWSGSSATITNVTVTTGAVKSITDNLTVPAWHVATYNHVRLPYSFQGGVVGGLVFGAGPEYSLRLGPAQGGIRVGASNGAYTWTDNQGWYALAVPTGTVTITANAGSVNASYIASDYDVVVSSGGLTSVPDFHLAKGATLKGFVTPGTGGLPNIPVSASNGGTPYEDTSDGTGYFYIFVATSPTAYSVAPILDPMQGYVGQPVAPAAGGNPITVTADTAGSTIWIGTFTIIGGMGTVKGSVKYNGSPITTGVLITARVGGVVTDPPAAVVASSAAAQTAIYSVTSQADGTYTLEVRQSTTTGYSLRAFFPVVDLQTGAVSYPGGPKDLAAFTVWAGTEYPNKDFTWP
;
A
#
# COMPACT_ATOMS: atom_id res chain seq x y z
N MET A 1 -85.76 -53.54 68.44
CA MET A 1 -86.52 -52.43 67.83
C MET A 1 -85.73 -51.13 68.02
N ARG A 2 -85.01 -50.69 66.99
CA ARG A 2 -84.47 -49.32 66.84
C ARG A 2 -84.15 -49.13 65.35
N LEU A 3 -85.10 -48.58 64.61
CA LEU A 3 -84.98 -48.25 63.19
C LEU A 3 -83.98 -47.10 63.05
N ARG A 4 -82.77 -47.40 62.58
CA ARG A 4 -81.80 -46.39 62.14
C ARG A 4 -82.29 -45.88 60.78
N SER A 5 -82.74 -44.62 60.70
CA SER A 5 -83.19 -44.03 59.44
C SER A 5 -82.05 -44.04 58.43
N ARG A 6 -82.17 -44.83 57.37
CA ARG A 6 -81.32 -44.70 56.19
C ARG A 6 -81.73 -43.40 55.50
N ARG A 7 -80.96 -42.33 55.71
CA ARG A 7 -81.12 -41.07 54.97
C ARG A 7 -80.80 -41.37 53.51
N GLY A 8 -81.80 -41.25 52.63
CA GLY A 8 -81.62 -41.29 51.19
C GLY A 8 -80.89 -40.02 50.72
N VAL A 9 -80.15 -40.16 49.62
CA VAL A 9 -79.51 -39.04 48.92
C VAL A 9 -80.56 -38.01 48.50
N THR A 10 -80.30 -36.73 48.76
CA THR A 10 -81.17 -35.64 48.33
C THR A 10 -81.03 -35.41 46.83
N LEU A 11 -82.09 -34.92 46.17
CA LEU A 11 -82.05 -34.58 44.73
C LEU A 11 -80.87 -33.64 44.40
N SER A 12 -80.56 -32.72 45.30
CA SER A 12 -79.39 -31.83 45.25
C SER A 12 -78.05 -32.58 45.28
N GLU A 13 -77.87 -33.58 46.15
CA GLU A 13 -76.65 -34.40 46.17
C GLU A 13 -76.50 -35.20 44.87
N LEU A 14 -77.60 -35.69 44.30
CA LEU A 14 -77.58 -36.45 43.06
C LEU A 14 -77.28 -35.56 41.84
N MET A 15 -77.80 -34.33 41.83
CA MET A 15 -77.45 -33.31 40.81
C MET A 15 -75.99 -32.87 40.91
N VAL A 16 -75.47 -32.62 42.13
CA VAL A 16 -74.06 -32.25 42.33
C VAL A 16 -73.13 -33.42 41.95
N ALA A 17 -73.47 -34.65 42.33
CA ALA A 17 -72.71 -35.84 41.96
C ALA A 17 -72.67 -36.02 40.43
N MET A 18 -73.80 -35.82 39.73
CA MET A 18 -73.86 -35.90 38.28
C MET A 18 -73.03 -34.82 37.60
N VAL A 19 -73.06 -33.58 38.10
CA VAL A 19 -72.22 -32.48 37.60
C VAL A 19 -70.73 -32.81 37.76
N ILE A 20 -70.30 -33.28 38.93
CA ILE A 20 -68.90 -33.66 39.18
C ILE A 20 -68.47 -34.80 38.24
N LEU A 21 -69.33 -35.80 38.02
CA LEU A 21 -69.05 -36.90 37.11
C LEU A 21 -68.94 -36.43 35.65
N THR A 22 -69.85 -35.57 35.19
CA THR A 22 -69.77 -35.00 33.83
C THR A 22 -68.55 -34.11 33.63
N VAL A 23 -68.19 -33.28 34.62
CA VAL A 23 -66.97 -32.45 34.56
C VAL A 23 -65.72 -33.34 34.56
N GLY A 24 -65.70 -34.39 35.39
CA GLY A 24 -64.60 -35.36 35.43
C GLY A 24 -64.42 -36.13 34.11
N VAL A 25 -65.52 -36.57 33.48
CA VAL A 25 -65.48 -37.26 32.18
C VAL A 25 -65.07 -36.30 31.07
N LEU A 26 -65.59 -35.07 31.02
CA LEU A 26 -65.19 -34.06 30.04
C LEU A 26 -63.73 -33.64 30.20
N ALA A 27 -63.27 -33.46 31.44
CA ALA A 27 -61.86 -33.20 31.76
C ALA A 27 -60.97 -34.37 31.31
N GLY A 28 -61.40 -35.62 31.55
CA GLY A 28 -60.71 -36.82 31.07
C GLY A 28 -60.59 -36.88 29.55
N VAL A 29 -61.70 -36.72 28.82
CA VAL A 29 -61.72 -36.71 27.35
C VAL A 29 -60.87 -35.58 26.77
N SER A 30 -60.90 -34.39 27.39
CA SER A 30 -60.06 -33.27 26.98
C SER A 30 -58.56 -33.56 27.18
N SER A 31 -58.20 -34.22 28.29
CA SER A 31 -56.81 -34.59 28.62
C SER A 31 -56.24 -35.61 27.64
N PHE A 32 -57.05 -36.59 27.21
CA PHE A 32 -56.64 -37.57 26.19
C PHE A 32 -56.24 -36.90 24.87
N ARG A 33 -56.95 -35.85 24.45
CA ARG A 33 -56.58 -35.10 23.24
C ARG A 33 -55.20 -34.44 23.36
N PHE A 34 -54.86 -33.89 24.53
CA PHE A 34 -53.54 -33.29 24.77
C PHE A 34 -52.44 -34.35 24.85
N ILE A 35 -52.68 -35.48 25.51
CA ILE A 35 -51.74 -36.59 25.61
C ILE A 35 -51.43 -37.17 24.22
N SER A 36 -52.46 -37.44 23.41
CA SER A 36 -52.27 -37.93 22.04
C SER A 36 -51.50 -36.93 21.17
N THR A 37 -51.76 -35.62 21.35
CA THR A 37 -51.01 -34.56 20.64
C THR A 37 -49.54 -34.53 21.08
N ALA A 38 -49.27 -34.59 22.39
CA ALA A 38 -47.91 -34.59 22.92
C ALA A 38 -47.09 -35.80 22.47
N ILE A 39 -47.72 -36.98 22.38
CA ILE A 39 -47.08 -38.20 21.86
C ILE A 39 -46.75 -38.03 20.37
N ALA A 40 -47.67 -37.49 19.57
CA ALA A 40 -47.42 -37.23 18.14
C ALA A 40 -46.28 -36.21 17.94
N GLN A 41 -46.25 -35.15 18.75
CA GLN A 41 -45.17 -34.16 18.74
C GLN A 41 -43.81 -34.76 19.11
N SER A 42 -43.76 -35.57 20.17
CA SER A 42 -42.53 -36.24 20.58
C SER A 42 -42.02 -37.16 19.48
N ARG A 43 -42.90 -37.91 18.82
CA ARG A 43 -42.53 -38.78 17.70
C ARG A 43 -41.98 -37.98 16.51
N LEU A 44 -42.65 -36.90 16.10
CA LEU A 44 -42.19 -36.02 15.02
C LEU A 44 -40.82 -35.42 15.31
N LYS A 45 -40.59 -34.95 16.54
CA LYS A 45 -39.29 -34.40 16.95
C LYS A 45 -38.19 -35.46 16.92
N THR A 46 -38.45 -36.68 17.42
CA THR A 46 -37.47 -37.77 17.36
C THR A 46 -37.12 -38.14 15.93
N ILE A 47 -38.12 -38.25 15.05
CA ILE A 47 -37.92 -38.54 13.63
C ILE A 47 -37.09 -37.43 12.96
N ALA A 48 -37.45 -36.15 13.19
CA ALA A 48 -36.72 -35.01 12.62
C ALA A 48 -35.26 -34.97 13.06
N THR A 49 -34.96 -35.25 14.33
CA THR A 49 -33.59 -35.35 14.85
C THR A 49 -32.80 -36.47 14.17
N ASN A 50 -33.41 -37.65 14.02
CA ASN A 50 -32.75 -38.79 13.38
C ASN A 50 -32.46 -38.49 11.89
N LEU A 51 -33.40 -37.86 11.17
CA LEU A 51 -33.20 -37.44 9.78
C LEU A 51 -32.08 -36.40 9.64
N ALA A 52 -31.98 -35.46 10.60
CA ALA A 52 -30.90 -34.47 10.62
C ALA A 52 -29.53 -35.13 10.87
N GLN A 53 -29.48 -36.07 11.82
CA GLN A 53 -28.27 -36.83 12.13
C GLN A 53 -27.84 -37.72 10.97
N GLU A 54 -28.78 -38.43 10.31
CA GLU A 54 -28.51 -39.23 9.11
C GLU A 54 -27.82 -38.38 8.05
N LYS A 55 -28.39 -37.21 7.71
CA LYS A 55 -27.82 -36.32 6.70
C LYS A 55 -26.47 -35.74 7.14
N MET A 56 -26.29 -35.41 8.42
CA MET A 56 -25.02 -34.95 8.96
C MET A 56 -23.93 -36.01 8.78
N GLU A 57 -24.21 -37.26 9.12
CA GLU A 57 -23.26 -38.36 8.95
C GLU A 57 -22.94 -38.62 7.47
N VAL A 58 -23.92 -38.50 6.56
CA VAL A 58 -23.67 -38.57 5.12
C VAL A 58 -22.68 -37.48 4.68
N LEU A 59 -22.82 -36.25 5.18
CA LEU A 59 -21.94 -35.14 4.82
C LEU A 59 -20.55 -35.26 5.45
N LYS A 60 -20.44 -35.70 6.71
CA LYS A 60 -19.16 -35.93 7.38
C LYS A 60 -18.41 -37.13 6.82
N ASN A 61 -19.11 -38.04 6.15
CA ASN A 61 -18.52 -39.10 5.35
C ASN A 61 -18.10 -38.64 3.95
N LYS A 62 -18.33 -37.39 3.56
CA LYS A 62 -17.68 -36.82 2.37
C LYS A 62 -16.35 -36.21 2.78
N SER A 63 -15.38 -36.28 1.87
CA SER A 63 -14.11 -35.57 1.97
C SER A 63 -14.32 -34.10 2.32
N TYR A 64 -13.42 -33.52 3.11
CA TYR A 64 -13.45 -32.09 3.43
C TYR A 64 -13.64 -31.22 2.18
N PHE A 65 -13.02 -31.56 1.06
CA PHE A 65 -13.11 -30.80 -0.19
C PHE A 65 -14.37 -31.11 -1.01
N LEU A 66 -14.99 -32.28 -0.83
CA LEU A 66 -16.28 -32.63 -1.45
C LEU A 66 -17.49 -32.06 -0.72
N VAL A 67 -17.33 -31.63 0.53
CA VAL A 67 -18.33 -30.81 1.22
C VAL A 67 -18.20 -29.39 0.67
N LEU A 68 -18.91 -29.12 -0.42
CA LEU A 68 -18.93 -27.83 -1.08
C LEU A 68 -19.56 -26.79 -0.15
N VAL A 69 -19.01 -25.58 -0.15
CA VAL A 69 -19.60 -24.46 0.58
C VAL A 69 -20.86 -24.00 -0.15
N THR A 70 -21.87 -23.58 0.61
CA THR A 70 -23.12 -23.10 0.03
C THR A 70 -22.90 -21.78 -0.70
N THR A 71 -23.08 -21.79 -2.02
CA THR A 71 -22.92 -20.62 -2.89
C THR A 71 -24.24 -20.03 -3.37
N GLN A 72 -25.34 -20.81 -3.31
CA GLN A 72 -26.69 -20.36 -3.63
C GLN A 72 -27.60 -20.57 -2.42
N THR A 73 -27.93 -19.48 -1.74
CA THR A 73 -28.70 -19.49 -0.50
C THR A 73 -30.15 -19.07 -0.71
N SER A 74 -31.04 -19.68 0.07
CA SER A 74 -32.40 -19.20 0.32
C SER A 74 -32.62 -19.04 1.81
N VAL A 75 -33.45 -18.07 2.19
CA VAL A 75 -33.79 -17.80 3.59
C VAL A 75 -35.19 -18.32 3.87
N SER A 76 -35.33 -19.16 4.89
CA SER A 76 -36.65 -19.60 5.35
C SER A 76 -37.46 -18.43 5.89
N THR A 77 -38.79 -18.51 5.76
CA THR A 77 -39.74 -17.53 6.30
C THR A 77 -40.65 -18.19 7.32
N GLY A 78 -40.95 -17.49 8.42
CA GLY A 78 -41.88 -17.97 9.44
C GLY A 78 -41.23 -18.71 10.61
N TYR A 79 -39.91 -18.66 10.76
CA TYR A 79 -39.17 -19.24 11.88
C TYR A 79 -38.48 -18.15 12.71
N ASP A 80 -38.24 -18.40 14.00
CA ASP A 80 -37.45 -17.51 14.85
C ASP A 80 -36.30 -18.28 15.53
N PRO A 81 -35.03 -18.01 15.17
CA PRO A 81 -34.59 -17.20 14.04
C PRO A 81 -34.90 -17.90 12.69
N ASN A 82 -35.08 -17.11 11.63
CA ASN A 82 -35.04 -17.65 10.26
C ASN A 82 -33.66 -18.25 9.99
N PHE A 83 -33.62 -19.32 9.21
CA PHE A 83 -32.39 -20.01 8.84
C PHE A 83 -32.12 -19.92 7.34
N VAL A 84 -30.84 -19.95 6.99
CA VAL A 84 -30.34 -19.98 5.62
C VAL A 84 -30.08 -21.42 5.22
N TYR A 85 -30.38 -21.76 3.97
CA TYR A 85 -30.11 -23.08 3.42
C TYR A 85 -29.74 -23.02 1.94
N ASP A 86 -29.07 -24.07 1.48
CA ASP A 86 -28.63 -24.24 0.10
C ASP A 86 -29.80 -24.65 -0.82
N THR A 87 -29.89 -24.03 -2.00
CA THR A 87 -30.83 -24.44 -3.06
C THR A 87 -30.14 -25.00 -4.30
N GLY A 88 -28.81 -24.90 -4.36
CA GLY A 88 -27.98 -25.39 -5.44
C GLY A 88 -27.41 -26.78 -5.13
N GLN A 89 -26.29 -26.82 -4.39
CA GLN A 89 -25.50 -28.04 -4.19
C GLN A 89 -26.18 -29.05 -3.27
N TYR A 90 -26.96 -28.57 -2.30
CA TYR A 90 -27.71 -29.40 -1.36
C TYR A 90 -29.19 -29.04 -1.36
N ALA A 91 -29.86 -29.31 -2.49
CA ALA A 91 -31.27 -28.99 -2.68
C ALA A 91 -32.19 -29.58 -1.57
N PRO A 92 -33.29 -28.89 -1.21
CA PRO A 92 -34.25 -29.36 -0.21
C PRO A 92 -34.88 -30.71 -0.57
N GLU A 93 -34.96 -31.61 0.41
CA GLU A 93 -35.54 -32.94 0.23
C GLU A 93 -36.77 -33.10 1.13
N THR A 94 -37.93 -33.44 0.55
CA THR A 94 -39.18 -33.65 1.29
C THR A 94 -39.44 -35.13 1.51
N ILE A 95 -39.67 -35.51 2.76
CA ILE A 95 -39.86 -36.88 3.22
C ILE A 95 -41.26 -37.00 3.82
N THR A 96 -42.09 -37.84 3.22
CA THR A 96 -43.45 -38.12 3.70
C THR A 96 -43.47 -39.47 4.41
N LEU A 97 -43.95 -39.50 5.65
CA LEU A 97 -44.15 -40.71 6.44
C LEU A 97 -45.64 -40.92 6.71
N TRP A 98 -46.07 -42.17 6.78
CA TRP A 98 -47.49 -42.54 6.81
C TRP A 98 -48.25 -41.86 7.96
N GLY A 99 -49.25 -41.04 7.61
CA GLY A 99 -50.12 -40.33 8.56
C GLY A 99 -49.47 -39.13 9.29
N LEU A 100 -48.24 -38.77 8.94
CA LEU A 100 -47.51 -37.63 9.50
C LEU A 100 -47.42 -36.48 8.47
N PRO A 101 -47.32 -35.22 8.92
CA PRO A 101 -47.01 -34.10 8.02
C PRO A 101 -45.66 -34.32 7.32
N PRO A 102 -45.50 -33.79 6.08
CA PRO A 102 -44.22 -33.86 5.37
C PRO A 102 -43.12 -33.17 6.18
N LEU A 103 -41.96 -33.82 6.27
CA LEU A 103 -40.74 -33.24 6.84
C LEU A 103 -39.79 -32.86 5.70
N THR A 104 -39.28 -31.64 5.70
CA THR A 104 -38.31 -31.19 4.70
C THR A 104 -36.94 -31.00 5.36
N ARG A 105 -35.92 -31.67 4.82
CA ARG A 105 -34.51 -31.51 5.25
C ARG A 105 -33.77 -30.57 4.32
N VAL A 106 -32.96 -29.68 4.89
CA VAL A 106 -32.12 -28.71 4.20
C VAL A 106 -30.75 -28.62 4.85
N VAL A 107 -29.75 -28.16 4.10
CA VAL A 107 -28.34 -28.11 4.51
C VAL A 107 -27.79 -26.70 4.26
N ASN A 108 -26.90 -26.23 5.13
CA ASN A 108 -26.05 -25.07 4.90
C ASN A 108 -24.60 -25.40 5.30
N VAL A 109 -23.64 -25.07 4.44
CA VAL A 109 -22.21 -25.27 4.71
C VAL A 109 -21.49 -23.93 4.59
N ASP A 110 -20.80 -23.52 5.66
CA ASP A 110 -20.02 -22.27 5.73
C ASP A 110 -18.54 -22.57 6.07
N TYR A 111 -17.62 -21.69 5.67
CA TYR A 111 -16.25 -21.71 6.20
C TYR A 111 -16.24 -21.30 7.67
N ALA A 112 -15.32 -21.86 8.47
CA ALA A 112 -15.20 -21.57 9.89
C ALA A 112 -13.76 -21.17 10.25
N ALA A 113 -13.58 -20.06 10.95
CA ALA A 113 -12.29 -19.63 11.48
C ALA A 113 -12.25 -19.76 13.01
N VAL A 114 -11.11 -20.20 13.53
CA VAL A 114 -10.83 -20.23 14.97
C VAL A 114 -9.96 -19.02 15.34
N SER A 115 -10.45 -18.20 16.26
CA SER A 115 -9.67 -17.12 16.87
C SER A 115 -9.75 -17.25 18.39
N GLY A 116 -8.63 -17.60 19.01
CA GLY A 116 -8.56 -17.91 20.43
C GLY A 116 -9.47 -19.10 20.79
N THR A 117 -10.49 -18.87 21.62
CA THR A 117 -11.47 -19.88 22.05
C THR A 117 -12.81 -19.80 21.30
N SER A 118 -12.95 -18.89 20.33
CA SER A 118 -14.19 -18.66 19.59
C SER A 118 -14.11 -19.16 18.15
N VAL A 119 -15.20 -19.77 17.67
CA VAL A 119 -15.36 -20.20 16.28
C VAL A 119 -16.39 -19.31 15.60
N SER A 120 -16.04 -18.74 14.45
CA SER A 120 -16.91 -17.85 13.67
C SER A 120 -17.04 -18.32 12.23
N THR A 121 -18.20 -18.09 11.61
CA THR A 121 -18.42 -18.41 10.19
C THR A 121 -17.89 -17.28 9.31
N VAL A 122 -17.24 -17.65 8.20
CA VAL A 122 -16.64 -16.72 7.24
C VAL A 122 -17.39 -16.85 5.90
N PRO A 123 -17.59 -15.75 5.14
CA PRO A 123 -18.30 -15.81 3.86
C PRO A 123 -17.69 -16.82 2.90
N PHE A 124 -18.49 -17.42 2.01
CA PHE A 124 -18.02 -18.41 1.02
C PHE A 124 -16.95 -17.86 0.04
N THR A 125 -16.76 -16.54 -0.01
CA THR A 125 -15.73 -15.86 -0.82
C THR A 125 -14.36 -15.78 -0.14
N SER A 126 -14.22 -16.20 1.11
CA SER A 126 -12.93 -16.19 1.81
C SER A 126 -12.04 -17.37 1.42
N GLN A 127 -10.73 -17.22 1.63
CA GLN A 127 -9.79 -18.35 1.53
C GLN A 127 -10.12 -19.45 2.55
N ASP A 128 -9.84 -20.70 2.20
CA ASP A 128 -10.13 -21.86 3.02
C ASP A 128 -9.32 -21.81 4.32
N THR A 129 -10.00 -21.77 5.45
CA THR A 129 -9.42 -21.67 6.79
C THR A 129 -8.95 -23.03 7.32
N GLY A 130 -9.12 -24.11 6.55
CA GLY A 130 -8.87 -25.48 7.00
C GLY A 130 -9.96 -26.04 7.91
N MET A 131 -11.10 -25.34 8.05
CA MET A 131 -12.27 -25.78 8.82
C MET A 131 -13.61 -25.33 8.20
N LYS A 132 -14.62 -26.21 8.23
CA LYS A 132 -16.01 -25.94 7.76
C LYS A 132 -17.04 -26.18 8.86
N ARG A 133 -18.13 -25.42 8.86
CA ARG A 133 -19.33 -25.63 9.67
C ARG A 133 -20.44 -26.18 8.79
N ILE A 134 -20.94 -27.37 9.13
CA ILE A 134 -22.09 -28.01 8.48
C ILE A 134 -23.30 -27.83 9.38
N THR A 135 -24.39 -27.31 8.82
CA THR A 135 -25.67 -27.10 9.50
C THR A 135 -26.75 -27.89 8.76
N VAL A 136 -27.41 -28.82 9.45
CA VAL A 136 -28.54 -29.59 8.88
C VAL A 136 -29.81 -29.23 9.64
N ILE A 137 -30.86 -28.87 8.90
CA ILE A 137 -32.14 -28.44 9.46
C ILE A 137 -33.26 -29.30 8.89
N VAL A 138 -34.12 -29.82 9.76
CA VAL A 138 -35.36 -30.51 9.38
C VAL A 138 -36.52 -29.71 9.91
N TYR A 139 -37.44 -29.33 9.02
CA TYR A 139 -38.61 -28.55 9.38
C TYR A 139 -39.91 -29.21 8.89
N TRP A 140 -40.99 -28.93 9.62
CA TRP A 140 -42.34 -29.42 9.30
C TRP A 140 -43.38 -28.42 9.80
N GLU A 141 -44.60 -28.55 9.30
CA GLU A 141 -45.74 -27.75 9.75
C GLU A 141 -46.64 -28.60 10.66
N GLU A 142 -46.96 -28.07 11.83
CA GLU A 142 -47.88 -28.70 12.77
C GLU A 142 -49.05 -27.75 13.08
N ARG A 143 -50.25 -28.06 12.54
CA ARG A 143 -51.47 -27.27 12.73
C ARG A 143 -51.29 -25.78 12.37
N GLY A 144 -50.61 -25.46 11.28
CA GLY A 144 -50.33 -24.06 10.90
C GLY A 144 -49.09 -23.46 11.59
N ILE A 145 -48.45 -24.19 12.51
CA ILE A 145 -47.27 -23.69 13.25
C ILE A 145 -46.02 -24.35 12.68
N PRO A 146 -45.08 -23.55 12.14
CA PRO A 146 -43.80 -24.07 11.65
C PRO A 146 -42.91 -24.54 12.82
N ARG A 147 -42.32 -25.73 12.69
CA ARG A 147 -41.39 -26.34 13.66
C ARG A 147 -40.10 -26.74 12.96
N LYS A 148 -38.97 -26.69 13.69
CA LYS A 148 -37.65 -27.08 13.18
C LYS A 148 -36.78 -27.79 14.22
N VAL A 149 -35.86 -28.62 13.75
CA VAL A 149 -34.72 -29.17 14.49
C VAL A 149 -33.45 -28.84 13.70
N GLN A 150 -32.39 -28.43 14.39
CA GLN A 150 -31.11 -28.06 13.81
C GLN A 150 -29.98 -28.84 14.47
N VAL A 151 -29.02 -29.31 13.67
CA VAL A 151 -27.79 -29.98 14.12
C VAL A 151 -26.60 -29.33 13.43
N ASP A 152 -25.59 -28.95 14.22
CA ASP A 152 -24.37 -28.29 13.75
C ASP A 152 -23.15 -29.19 14.02
N SER A 153 -22.18 -29.21 13.10
CA SER A 153 -20.89 -29.89 13.27
C SER A 153 -19.76 -29.11 12.61
N TYR A 154 -18.54 -29.25 13.14
CA TYR A 154 -17.30 -28.71 12.56
C TYR A 154 -16.45 -29.84 11.96
N TYR A 155 -15.67 -29.53 10.92
CA TYR A 155 -14.84 -30.51 10.19
C TYR A 155 -13.48 -29.89 9.80
N GLU A 156 -12.36 -30.58 10.10
CA GLU A 156 -10.96 -30.07 10.03
C GLU A 156 -10.04 -30.83 9.05
N ASN A 157 -8.91 -30.22 8.62
CA ASN A 157 -7.91 -30.79 7.70
C ASN A 157 -6.65 -31.37 8.42
N PRO A 158 -6.27 -32.65 8.22
CA PRO A 158 -5.20 -33.32 8.98
C PRO A 158 -3.71 -33.19 8.52
N SER A 159 -3.32 -32.33 7.55
CA SER A 159 -2.06 -32.53 6.77
C SER A 159 -0.88 -31.51 6.88
N VAL A 160 -0.54 -30.86 8.02
CA VAL A 160 0.51 -29.77 8.09
C VAL A 160 1.66 -30.03 9.14
N ALA A 161 2.98 -29.88 8.81
CA ALA A 161 4.21 -30.37 9.55
C ALA A 161 5.31 -29.32 10.03
N THR A 162 6.34 -29.72 10.85
CA THR A 162 7.31 -28.90 11.68
C THR A 162 8.84 -28.87 11.27
N LEU A 163 9.72 -27.92 11.74
CA LEU A 163 11.13 -27.59 11.29
C LEU A 163 12.32 -28.10 12.21
N SER A 164 13.47 -28.65 11.68
CA SER A 164 14.58 -29.27 12.51
C SER A 164 16.11 -29.26 12.07
N THR A 165 16.60 -28.58 11.02
CA THR A 165 18.05 -28.58 10.58
C THR A 165 18.60 -27.18 10.17
N GLY A 166 19.84 -26.95 9.66
CA GLY A 166 20.36 -25.56 9.38
C GLY A 166 21.72 -25.32 8.65
N PHE A 167 22.17 -24.05 8.61
CA PHE A 167 23.43 -23.57 7.99
C PHE A 167 24.25 -22.67 8.94
N THR A 168 25.59 -22.69 8.82
CA THR A 168 26.53 -21.78 9.53
C THR A 168 27.67 -21.31 8.61
N GLY A 169 28.43 -20.30 9.04
CA GLY A 169 29.68 -19.91 8.36
C GLY A 169 30.15 -18.49 8.66
N THR A 170 31.15 -18.02 7.89
CA THR A 170 31.72 -16.67 8.02
C THR A 170 31.85 -15.95 6.66
N VAL A 171 31.42 -14.69 6.58
CA VAL A 171 31.60 -13.85 5.38
C VAL A 171 32.80 -12.92 5.56
N SER A 172 33.65 -12.81 4.55
CA SER A 172 34.85 -11.95 4.55
C SER A 172 34.90 -10.99 3.35
N ILE A 173 35.80 -10.02 3.42
CA ILE A 173 36.13 -9.14 2.30
C ILE A 173 37.24 -9.81 1.48
N ALA A 174 37.11 -9.84 0.15
CA ALA A 174 38.15 -10.38 -0.74
C ALA A 174 39.48 -9.61 -0.55
N GLY A 175 40.48 -10.30 0.01
CA GLY A 175 41.78 -9.71 0.37
C GLY A 175 41.80 -8.93 1.70
N GLY A 176 40.73 -9.00 2.51
CA GLY A 176 40.57 -8.28 3.77
C GLY A 176 40.05 -9.16 4.93
N GLY A 177 39.56 -8.50 5.98
CA GLY A 177 39.05 -9.14 7.21
C GLY A 177 37.60 -9.63 7.11
N ALA A 178 37.04 -10.07 8.24
CA ALA A 178 35.65 -10.48 8.36
C ALA A 178 34.67 -9.33 8.05
N LEU A 179 33.49 -9.66 7.51
CA LEU A 179 32.46 -8.72 7.10
C LEU A 179 31.18 -8.93 7.93
N GLY A 180 30.90 -7.99 8.83
CA GLY A 180 29.67 -7.98 9.60
C GLY A 180 28.47 -7.41 8.85
N ALA A 181 27.26 -7.74 9.32
CA ALA A 181 25.97 -7.36 8.73
C ALA A 181 25.77 -7.80 7.26
N ALA A 182 26.56 -8.74 6.76
CA ALA A 182 26.31 -9.40 5.48
C ALA A 182 25.12 -10.35 5.63
N LEU A 183 24.19 -10.30 4.68
CA LEU A 183 23.04 -11.18 4.63
C LEU A 183 23.43 -12.48 3.94
N VAL A 184 23.18 -13.60 4.61
CA VAL A 184 23.29 -14.95 4.05
C VAL A 184 21.92 -15.60 4.07
N GLN A 185 21.47 -16.09 2.91
CA GLN A 185 20.14 -16.66 2.78
C GLN A 185 20.06 -17.82 1.80
N VAL A 186 19.05 -18.66 1.99
CA VAL A 186 18.72 -19.74 1.06
C VAL A 186 18.10 -19.18 -0.20
N VAL A 187 18.61 -19.70 -1.30
CA VAL A 187 18.14 -19.36 -2.63
C VAL A 187 16.74 -19.91 -2.85
N GLY A 188 15.77 -19.03 -3.14
CA GLY A 188 14.38 -19.40 -3.42
C GLY A 188 13.44 -19.43 -2.21
N SER A 189 13.93 -19.12 -0.99
CA SER A 189 13.09 -19.01 0.20
C SER A 189 13.50 -17.80 1.05
N PRO A 190 12.74 -16.68 1.01
CA PRO A 190 13.06 -15.48 1.78
C PRO A 190 12.88 -15.65 3.30
N LYS A 191 12.27 -16.76 3.73
CA LYS A 191 12.05 -17.09 5.15
C LYS A 191 13.31 -17.62 5.84
N TRP A 192 14.29 -18.15 5.11
CA TRP A 192 15.48 -18.80 5.67
C TRP A 192 16.74 -17.98 5.42
N ARG A 193 17.08 -17.12 6.39
CA ARG A 193 18.17 -16.15 6.30
C ARG A 193 18.79 -15.84 7.65
N ALA A 194 20.03 -15.35 7.64
CA ALA A 194 20.71 -14.74 8.78
C ALA A 194 21.58 -13.58 8.33
N PHE A 195 21.83 -12.64 9.23
CA PHE A 195 22.86 -11.62 9.06
C PHE A 195 24.12 -12.01 9.82
N THR A 196 25.29 -11.66 9.30
CA THR A 196 26.56 -11.90 9.99
C THR A 196 26.75 -10.95 11.16
N ASP A 197 27.36 -11.44 12.24
CA ASP A 197 27.78 -10.63 13.38
C ASP A 197 29.05 -9.81 13.09
N ALA A 198 29.57 -9.08 14.08
CA ALA A 198 30.78 -8.27 13.92
C ALA A 198 32.05 -9.10 13.58
N ALA A 199 32.05 -10.40 13.89
CA ALA A 199 33.12 -11.33 13.53
C ALA A 199 32.87 -11.99 12.15
N GLY A 200 31.83 -11.57 11.44
CA GLY A 200 31.42 -12.10 10.14
C GLY A 200 30.68 -13.43 10.20
N SER A 201 30.27 -13.92 11.38
CA SER A 201 29.66 -15.25 11.56
C SER A 201 28.12 -15.24 11.42
N TYR A 202 27.51 -16.28 10.84
CA TYR A 202 26.05 -16.42 10.71
C TYR A 202 25.54 -17.84 11.04
N THR A 203 24.25 -17.97 11.40
CA THR A 203 23.54 -19.26 11.58
C THR A 203 22.01 -19.14 11.41
N PHE A 204 21.34 -20.13 10.79
CA PHE A 204 19.86 -20.23 10.73
C PHE A 204 19.35 -21.65 10.42
N GLN A 205 18.05 -21.90 10.67
CA GLN A 205 17.40 -23.22 10.51
C GLN A 205 16.52 -23.35 9.26
N VAL A 206 16.47 -24.57 8.70
CA VAL A 206 15.70 -24.99 7.52
C VAL A 206 15.12 -26.40 7.73
N ALA A 207 14.19 -26.83 6.86
CA ALA A 207 13.78 -28.24 6.80
C ALA A 207 14.88 -29.09 6.12
N PRO A 208 14.98 -30.41 6.37
CA PRO A 208 15.94 -31.27 5.66
C PRO A 208 15.75 -31.22 4.14
N GLY A 209 16.81 -31.02 3.37
CA GLY A 209 16.72 -30.80 1.93
C GLY A 209 18.02 -30.28 1.29
N SER A 210 17.96 -30.01 -0.02
CA SER A 210 19.09 -29.46 -0.81
C SER A 210 18.89 -27.99 -1.12
N TYR A 211 19.88 -27.15 -0.83
CA TYR A 211 19.79 -25.70 -0.92
C TYR A 211 21.05 -25.08 -1.53
N THR A 212 20.87 -23.98 -2.26
CA THR A 212 21.95 -23.05 -2.58
C THR A 212 21.84 -21.83 -1.66
N LEU A 213 22.95 -21.16 -1.39
CA LEU A 213 23.01 -19.97 -0.55
C LEU A 213 23.48 -18.77 -1.37
N SER A 214 23.13 -17.57 -0.92
CA SER A 214 23.74 -16.33 -1.42
C SER A 214 24.15 -15.46 -0.24
N ALA A 215 25.31 -14.82 -0.37
CA ALA A 215 25.86 -13.87 0.57
C ALA A 215 25.98 -12.50 -0.11
N SER A 216 25.45 -11.48 0.53
CA SER A 216 25.40 -10.12 0.02
C SER A 216 25.63 -9.11 1.13
N SER A 217 26.25 -7.98 0.79
CA SER A 217 26.40 -6.84 1.69
C SER A 217 26.45 -5.56 0.86
N THR A 218 25.93 -4.47 1.41
CA THR A 218 25.93 -3.16 0.74
C THR A 218 27.35 -2.71 0.40
N GLY A 219 27.57 -2.24 -0.82
CA GLY A 219 28.91 -1.84 -1.30
C GLY A 219 29.80 -2.97 -1.79
N PHE A 220 29.28 -4.21 -1.82
CA PHE A 220 29.99 -5.38 -2.30
C PHE A 220 29.20 -6.12 -3.39
N THR A 221 29.92 -6.75 -4.31
CA THR A 221 29.39 -7.75 -5.22
C THR A 221 29.11 -9.03 -4.43
N SER A 222 27.85 -9.43 -4.41
CA SER A 222 27.36 -10.66 -3.79
C SER A 222 27.85 -11.93 -4.48
N VAL A 223 27.92 -13.02 -3.72
CA VAL A 223 28.47 -14.32 -4.12
C VAL A 223 27.44 -15.42 -3.84
N GLY A 224 27.29 -16.36 -4.76
CA GLY A 224 26.46 -17.56 -4.59
C GLY A 224 27.28 -18.79 -4.17
N SER A 225 26.64 -19.72 -3.46
CA SER A 225 27.22 -21.02 -3.14
C SER A 225 26.87 -22.08 -4.19
N PRO A 226 27.63 -23.18 -4.26
CA PRO A 226 27.15 -24.42 -4.87
C PRO A 226 25.98 -25.02 -4.06
N SER A 227 25.29 -26.02 -4.62
CA SER A 227 24.19 -26.70 -3.92
C SER A 227 24.71 -27.59 -2.79
N TYR A 228 24.13 -27.45 -1.60
CA TYR A 228 24.43 -28.21 -0.39
C TYR A 228 23.23 -29.07 0.02
N SER A 229 23.45 -30.35 0.31
CA SER A 229 22.43 -31.24 0.88
C SER A 229 22.55 -31.28 2.40
N VAL A 230 21.47 -30.98 3.12
CA VAL A 230 21.43 -30.89 4.59
C VAL A 230 20.43 -31.89 5.14
N THR A 231 20.92 -32.87 5.90
CA THR A 231 20.09 -33.90 6.55
C THR A 231 19.65 -33.43 7.94
N GLU A 232 18.68 -34.13 8.52
CA GLU A 232 18.15 -33.82 9.86
C GLU A 232 19.26 -33.75 10.92
N GLY A 233 19.23 -32.71 11.75
CA GLY A 233 20.18 -32.51 12.85
C GLY A 233 21.59 -32.03 12.47
N ILE A 234 21.90 -31.78 11.19
CA ILE A 234 23.23 -31.34 10.73
C ILE A 234 23.24 -29.88 10.31
N TYR A 235 24.28 -29.12 10.70
CA TYR A 235 24.51 -27.77 10.18
C TYR A 235 25.65 -27.76 9.15
N GLN A 236 25.37 -27.24 7.96
CA GLN A 236 26.36 -27.15 6.89
C GLN A 236 27.11 -25.81 6.92
N ASN A 237 28.44 -25.84 6.76
CA ASN A 237 29.30 -24.64 6.79
C ASN A 237 29.58 -24.05 5.38
N TRP A 238 29.42 -22.74 5.20
CA TRP A 238 29.81 -21.99 3.99
C TRP A 238 30.41 -20.62 4.31
N SER A 239 31.63 -20.34 3.84
CA SER A 239 32.34 -19.08 4.14
C SER A 239 32.81 -18.33 2.89
N PRO A 240 31.98 -17.45 2.29
CA PRO A 240 32.34 -16.70 1.08
C PRO A 240 33.11 -15.40 1.35
N ALA A 241 33.85 -14.93 0.34
CA ALA A 241 34.50 -13.62 0.34
C ALA A 241 33.87 -12.68 -0.71
N LEU A 242 33.47 -11.46 -0.33
CA LEU A 242 32.83 -10.49 -1.22
C LEU A 242 33.81 -9.44 -1.77
N ILE A 243 33.63 -9.02 -3.02
CA ILE A 243 34.47 -8.01 -3.70
C ILE A 243 33.83 -6.63 -3.56
N ARG A 244 34.61 -5.59 -3.24
CA ARG A 244 34.07 -4.23 -3.09
C ARG A 244 33.81 -3.56 -4.44
N ILE A 245 32.71 -2.82 -4.57
CA ILE A 245 32.37 -2.06 -5.78
C ILE A 245 33.26 -0.81 -5.88
N GLY A 246 33.83 -0.54 -7.07
CA GLY A 246 34.60 0.67 -7.34
C GLY A 246 33.70 1.91 -7.24
N SER A 247 34.13 2.91 -6.46
CA SER A 247 33.35 4.11 -6.21
C SER A 247 34.18 5.39 -6.32
N GLY A 248 33.52 6.49 -6.66
CA GLY A 248 34.02 7.85 -6.61
C GLY A 248 33.13 8.74 -5.73
N THR A 249 33.29 10.04 -5.88
CA THR A 249 32.53 11.06 -5.15
C THR A 249 31.91 12.03 -6.14
N VAL A 250 30.67 12.43 -5.92
CA VAL A 250 30.02 13.54 -6.64
C VAL A 250 29.82 14.69 -5.66
N ALA A 251 30.14 15.91 -6.06
CA ALA A 251 30.01 17.08 -5.20
C ALA A 251 29.46 18.29 -5.98
N ALA A 252 28.88 19.25 -5.27
CA ALA A 252 28.61 20.58 -5.81
C ALA A 252 29.03 21.64 -4.78
N ASP A 253 29.58 22.74 -5.28
CA ASP A 253 30.04 23.84 -4.43
C ASP A 253 28.85 24.60 -3.83
N SER A 254 27.69 24.54 -4.50
CA SER A 254 26.47 25.18 -4.01
C SER A 254 25.17 24.55 -4.55
N VAL A 255 24.11 24.62 -3.75
CA VAL A 255 22.73 24.21 -4.07
C VAL A 255 21.79 25.36 -3.72
N TYR A 256 21.04 25.84 -4.71
CA TYR A 256 20.14 26.97 -4.56
C TYR A 256 18.76 26.67 -5.13
N ALA A 257 17.73 27.07 -4.41
CA ALA A 257 16.38 27.12 -4.92
C ALA A 257 16.18 28.44 -5.67
N VAL A 258 15.42 28.39 -6.75
CA VAL A 258 15.03 29.62 -7.45
C VAL A 258 14.12 30.43 -6.54
N ASN A 259 14.41 31.72 -6.36
CA ASN A 259 13.49 32.58 -5.63
C ASN A 259 12.15 32.60 -6.37
N PRO A 260 11.02 32.38 -5.69
CA PRO A 260 9.73 32.19 -6.36
C PRO A 260 9.15 33.48 -6.96
N SER A 261 9.79 34.64 -6.76
CA SER A 261 9.26 35.96 -7.13
C SER A 261 10.39 36.97 -7.38
N LEU A 262 10.03 38.23 -7.64
CA LEU A 262 10.99 39.33 -7.81
C LEU A 262 11.81 39.56 -6.55
N VAL A 263 13.06 39.97 -6.73
CA VAL A 263 13.93 40.42 -5.64
C VAL A 263 14.41 41.84 -5.90
N ILE A 264 14.55 42.62 -4.84
CA ILE A 264 15.19 43.93 -4.81
C ILE A 264 16.69 43.69 -4.99
N SER A 265 17.22 44.21 -6.08
CA SER A 265 18.57 43.98 -6.55
C SER A 265 19.52 45.13 -6.22
N GLN A 266 19.04 46.37 -6.26
CA GLN A 266 19.83 47.54 -5.89
C GLN A 266 18.95 48.66 -5.35
N VAL A 267 19.44 49.39 -4.35
CA VAL A 267 18.82 50.60 -3.81
C VAL A 267 19.88 51.70 -3.72
N VAL A 268 19.56 52.87 -4.26
CA VAL A 268 20.41 54.07 -4.17
C VAL A 268 19.59 55.26 -3.67
N MET A 269 20.07 55.85 -2.58
CA MET A 269 19.40 56.95 -1.88
C MET A 269 19.55 58.30 -2.55
N SER A 270 20.72 58.58 -3.14
CA SER A 270 21.00 59.85 -3.80
C SER A 270 22.32 59.74 -4.56
N THR A 271 22.30 60.09 -5.85
CA THR A 271 23.50 60.30 -6.66
C THR A 271 23.33 61.54 -7.54
N VAL A 272 24.34 62.41 -7.58
CA VAL A 272 24.24 63.69 -8.31
C VAL A 272 24.38 63.46 -9.81
N GLN A 273 23.38 63.89 -10.56
CA GLN A 273 23.37 63.84 -12.01
C GLN A 273 24.11 65.05 -12.59
N ALA A 274 25.06 64.80 -13.49
CA ALA A 274 25.89 65.85 -14.08
C ALA A 274 25.10 66.83 -14.96
N ASP A 275 24.03 66.35 -15.62
CA ASP A 275 23.34 67.08 -16.70
C ASP A 275 22.37 68.16 -16.18
N ASN A 276 21.94 68.06 -14.93
CA ASN A 276 20.87 68.88 -14.35
C ASN A 276 20.96 69.01 -12.82
N ASN A 277 22.09 68.59 -12.23
CA ASN A 277 22.44 68.77 -10.83
C ASN A 277 21.38 68.25 -9.83
N PHE A 278 20.61 67.22 -10.22
CA PHE A 278 19.63 66.61 -9.33
C PHE A 278 20.14 65.34 -8.65
N ASP A 279 19.53 65.02 -7.51
CA ASP A 279 19.77 63.77 -6.78
C ASP A 279 18.90 62.65 -7.31
N ALA A 280 19.47 61.76 -8.12
CA ALA A 280 18.77 60.57 -8.58
C ALA A 280 18.66 59.54 -7.46
N GLN A 281 17.46 58.99 -7.31
CA GLN A 281 17.13 57.89 -6.41
C GLN A 281 16.52 56.78 -7.25
N TYR A 282 16.92 55.55 -6.98
CA TYR A 282 16.38 54.42 -7.74
C TYR A 282 16.37 53.13 -6.93
N ILE A 283 15.43 52.27 -7.32
CA ILE A 283 15.26 50.91 -6.85
C ILE A 283 15.25 50.02 -8.10
N GLU A 284 16.12 49.04 -8.10
CA GLU A 284 16.23 48.03 -9.15
C GLU A 284 15.67 46.71 -8.63
N LEU A 285 14.82 46.08 -9.42
CA LEU A 285 14.31 44.74 -9.18
C LEU A 285 14.94 43.77 -10.19
N PHE A 286 15.10 42.52 -9.79
CA PHE A 286 15.56 41.43 -10.62
C PHE A 286 14.55 40.28 -10.63
N ASN A 287 14.36 39.65 -11.79
CA ASN A 287 13.53 38.45 -11.93
C ASN A 287 14.41 37.18 -12.02
N PRO A 288 14.61 36.46 -10.91
CA PRO A 288 15.39 35.21 -10.88
C PRO A 288 14.61 33.98 -11.40
N THR A 289 13.32 34.12 -11.69
CA THR A 289 12.46 33.01 -12.10
C THR A 289 12.70 32.61 -13.56
N THR A 290 12.07 31.52 -14.00
CA THR A 290 12.09 31.06 -15.40
C THR A 290 10.98 31.65 -16.26
N ALA A 291 10.08 32.46 -15.68
CA ALA A 291 8.92 33.04 -16.34
C ALA A 291 8.89 34.57 -16.19
N PRO A 292 8.31 35.32 -17.14
CA PRO A 292 8.16 36.76 -16.98
C PRO A 292 7.21 37.07 -15.81
N ILE A 293 7.53 38.07 -14.99
CA ILE A 293 6.69 38.53 -13.89
C ILE A 293 5.98 39.81 -14.31
N ASN A 294 4.66 39.86 -14.14
CA ASN A 294 3.86 41.04 -14.39
C ASN A 294 3.84 41.94 -13.14
N VAL A 295 4.29 43.18 -13.27
CA VAL A 295 4.34 44.14 -12.15
C VAL A 295 3.12 45.07 -12.11
N ALA A 296 2.38 45.22 -13.20
CA ALA A 296 1.19 46.07 -13.26
C ALA A 296 0.18 45.63 -14.34
N ARG A 297 -1.11 45.75 -14.07
CA ARG A 297 -2.16 45.48 -15.08
C ARG A 297 -2.18 46.61 -16.10
N ASN A 298 -2.10 46.25 -17.37
CA ASN A 298 -2.21 47.21 -18.46
C ASN A 298 -3.70 47.47 -18.76
N THR A 299 -4.25 48.55 -18.21
CA THR A 299 -5.63 49.01 -18.49
C THR A 299 -5.70 50.03 -19.62
N CYS A 300 -4.56 50.50 -20.15
CA CYS A 300 -4.51 51.56 -21.14
C CYS A 300 -3.99 51.05 -22.50
N VAL A 301 -4.79 51.21 -23.55
CA VAL A 301 -4.38 51.11 -24.96
C VAL A 301 -4.85 52.40 -25.67
N PRO A 302 -3.98 53.14 -26.40
CA PRO A 302 -2.58 52.88 -26.76
C PRO A 302 -1.54 53.76 -26.01
N ALA A 303 -0.30 53.25 -25.96
CA ALA A 303 0.89 53.83 -25.30
C ALA A 303 1.31 55.21 -25.87
N PRO A 304 1.95 56.10 -25.06
CA PRO A 304 3.31 55.85 -24.55
C PRO A 304 3.52 56.02 -23.02
N THR A 305 2.46 56.24 -22.24
CA THR A 305 2.52 56.41 -20.77
C THR A 305 1.23 55.87 -20.14
N CYS A 306 1.33 54.83 -19.30
CA CYS A 306 0.19 54.29 -18.57
C CYS A 306 0.16 54.89 -17.17
N THR A 307 -0.63 55.95 -16.98
CA THR A 307 -0.83 56.62 -15.68
C THR A 307 -1.88 55.90 -14.80
N ASP A 308 -2.72 55.04 -15.39
CA ASP A 308 -3.82 54.35 -14.68
C ASP A 308 -3.59 52.84 -14.48
N ALA A 309 -2.34 52.37 -14.62
CA ALA A 309 -2.01 50.96 -14.44
C ALA A 309 -2.16 50.57 -12.96
N SER A 310 -2.98 49.54 -12.68
CA SER A 310 -3.13 49.01 -11.33
C SER A 310 -1.94 48.12 -10.96
N PRO A 311 -1.17 48.42 -9.88
CA PRO A 311 0.01 47.65 -9.52
C PRO A 311 -0.38 46.23 -9.11
N LEU A 312 0.31 45.24 -9.68
CA LEU A 312 0.27 43.86 -9.19
C LEU A 312 1.28 43.64 -8.07
N VAL A 313 2.43 44.31 -8.20
CA VAL A 313 3.49 44.38 -7.20
C VAL A 313 3.52 45.81 -6.66
N MET A 314 3.19 45.97 -5.38
CA MET A 314 3.15 47.28 -4.72
C MET A 314 4.50 47.59 -4.08
N LEU A 315 5.03 48.79 -4.35
CA LEU A 315 6.25 49.30 -3.73
C LEU A 315 5.92 50.03 -2.43
N ASN A 316 6.51 49.62 -1.32
CA ASN A 316 6.30 50.23 -0.02
C ASN A 316 7.63 50.67 0.60
N ILE A 317 7.57 51.74 1.39
CA ILE A 317 8.75 52.37 1.99
C ILE A 317 8.41 52.78 3.43
N ASP A 318 9.30 52.50 4.37
CA ASP A 318 9.08 52.79 5.79
C ASP A 318 10.37 53.34 6.38
N SER A 319 10.27 54.45 7.11
CA SER A 319 11.39 55.14 7.74
C SER A 319 11.26 55.12 9.26
N SER A 320 11.11 53.93 9.86
CA SER A 320 10.80 53.79 11.28
C SER A 320 12.05 53.83 12.17
N ALA A 321 12.26 54.95 12.87
CA ALA A 321 13.23 55.01 13.96
C ALA A 321 13.06 56.26 14.84
N GLY A 322 12.12 56.28 15.79
CA GLY A 322 12.15 57.12 17.01
C GLY A 322 12.28 58.65 16.85
N CYS A 323 12.31 59.17 15.63
CA CYS A 323 12.40 60.58 15.29
C CYS A 323 10.99 61.11 14.97
N THR A 324 10.78 62.41 15.15
CA THR A 324 9.48 63.10 14.97
C THR A 324 8.95 63.11 13.53
N ASN A 325 9.63 62.46 12.59
CA ASN A 325 9.35 62.43 11.15
C ASN A 325 9.25 61.01 10.55
N ASN A 326 8.93 59.98 11.36
CA ASN A 326 8.66 58.62 10.87
C ASN A 326 7.55 58.62 9.79
N ARG A 327 7.77 57.89 8.69
CA ARG A 327 6.88 57.85 7.52
C ARG A 327 6.81 56.43 6.98
N THR A 328 5.59 55.97 6.78
CA THR A 328 5.29 54.73 6.07
C THR A 328 4.47 55.08 4.84
N CYS A 329 5.00 54.78 3.67
CA CYS A 329 4.36 54.92 2.36
C CYS A 329 3.96 53.54 1.87
N ILE A 330 2.67 53.30 1.70
CA ILE A 330 2.13 52.04 1.20
C ILE A 330 1.60 52.26 -0.20
N ASN A 331 1.89 51.32 -1.11
CA ASN A 331 1.47 51.33 -2.50
C ASN A 331 1.91 52.60 -3.24
N SER A 332 3.24 52.76 -3.36
CA SER A 332 3.84 53.87 -4.07
C SER A 332 3.30 53.97 -5.49
N GLN A 333 2.59 55.06 -5.80
CA GLN A 333 2.05 55.23 -7.15
C GLN A 333 3.19 55.48 -8.14
N LEU A 334 3.18 54.70 -9.22
CA LEU A 334 4.19 54.73 -10.28
C LEU A 334 3.52 54.92 -11.63
N ILE A 335 4.18 55.68 -12.52
CA ILE A 335 3.92 55.72 -13.95
C ILE A 335 4.76 54.63 -14.59
N TYR A 336 4.11 53.64 -15.19
CA TYR A 336 4.77 52.49 -15.80
C TYR A 336 5.11 52.76 -17.28
N LYS A 337 6.34 52.46 -17.66
CA LYS A 337 6.83 52.36 -19.05
C LYS A 337 6.90 50.91 -19.51
N SER A 338 7.26 50.00 -18.61
CA SER A 338 7.11 48.55 -18.78
C SER A 338 6.20 48.01 -17.69
N THR A 339 5.43 46.97 -18.00
CA THR A 339 4.60 46.24 -17.03
C THR A 339 5.11 44.82 -16.77
N TYR A 340 6.21 44.41 -17.40
CA TYR A 340 6.75 43.05 -17.27
C TYR A 340 8.25 43.06 -17.04
N VAL A 341 8.71 42.08 -16.27
CA VAL A 341 10.13 41.77 -16.06
C VAL A 341 10.40 40.40 -16.67
N ALA A 342 11.21 40.33 -17.73
CA ALA A 342 11.57 39.07 -18.38
C ALA A 342 12.34 38.12 -17.42
N PRO A 343 12.38 36.80 -17.65
CA PRO A 343 13.25 35.89 -16.90
C PRO A 343 14.71 36.34 -16.99
N GLY A 344 15.40 36.47 -15.85
CA GLY A 344 16.75 37.04 -15.78
C GLY A 344 16.83 38.54 -16.11
N GLY A 345 15.69 39.21 -16.29
CA GLY A 345 15.62 40.64 -16.58
C GLY A 345 15.59 41.50 -15.32
N TYR A 346 15.78 42.80 -15.52
CA TYR A 346 15.70 43.82 -14.47
C TYR A 346 14.53 44.77 -14.69
N PHE A 347 14.17 45.48 -13.63
CA PHE A 347 13.14 46.52 -13.66
C PHE A 347 13.58 47.71 -12.82
N LEU A 348 13.71 48.87 -13.46
CA LEU A 348 14.27 50.08 -12.84
C LEU A 348 13.17 51.07 -12.47
N ILE A 349 13.04 51.35 -11.18
CA ILE A 349 12.16 52.38 -10.63
C ILE A 349 13.01 53.58 -10.26
N VAL A 350 12.75 54.74 -10.86
CA VAL A 350 13.56 55.95 -10.66
C VAL A 350 12.67 57.12 -10.27
N ASN A 351 13.23 58.08 -9.56
CA ASN A 351 12.59 59.35 -9.26
C ASN A 351 12.43 60.32 -10.46
N TRP A 352 12.91 59.94 -11.65
CA TRP A 352 12.80 60.67 -12.90
C TRP A 352 12.64 59.69 -14.08
N SER A 353 12.35 60.16 -15.29
CA SER A 353 12.19 59.30 -16.47
C SER A 353 13.49 58.62 -16.93
N THR A 354 14.65 59.18 -16.57
CA THR A 354 15.99 58.71 -16.96
C THR A 354 17.01 59.00 -15.88
N VAL A 355 18.06 58.18 -15.79
CA VAL A 355 19.20 58.40 -14.88
C VAL A 355 20.52 58.05 -15.55
N THR A 356 21.56 58.85 -15.32
CA THR A 356 22.93 58.59 -15.75
C THR A 356 23.77 58.11 -14.56
N VAL A 357 24.26 56.87 -14.60
CA VAL A 357 25.10 56.27 -13.57
C VAL A 357 26.35 55.70 -14.22
N LEU A 358 27.53 56.00 -13.65
CA LEU A 358 28.82 55.52 -14.18
C LEU A 358 29.03 55.81 -15.67
N GLY A 359 28.54 56.97 -16.14
CA GLY A 359 28.65 57.41 -17.54
C GLY A 359 27.66 56.75 -18.52
N GLN A 360 26.70 55.95 -18.03
CA GLN A 360 25.66 55.31 -18.85
C GLN A 360 24.28 55.86 -18.48
N THR A 361 23.50 56.24 -19.49
CA THR A 361 22.11 56.69 -19.32
C THR A 361 21.14 55.51 -19.45
N HIS A 362 20.29 55.34 -18.44
CA HIS A 362 19.27 54.30 -18.35
C HIS A 362 17.87 54.92 -18.41
N GLN A 363 16.97 54.26 -19.13
CA GLN A 363 15.55 54.59 -19.14
C GLN A 363 14.87 53.91 -17.94
N ALA A 364 14.02 54.64 -17.22
CA ALA A 364 13.24 54.08 -16.13
C ALA A 364 12.10 53.20 -16.68
N ASP A 365 11.92 52.02 -16.09
CA ASP A 365 10.77 51.15 -16.39
C ASP A 365 9.51 51.60 -15.65
N ALA A 366 9.69 52.28 -14.52
CA ALA A 366 8.66 53.05 -13.86
C ALA A 366 9.26 54.26 -13.13
N TYR A 367 8.47 55.31 -12.95
CA TYR A 367 8.87 56.48 -12.17
C TYR A 367 7.68 57.06 -11.41
N PHE A 368 7.93 57.77 -10.32
CA PHE A 368 6.87 58.21 -9.41
C PHE A 368 5.94 59.25 -10.06
N THR A 369 4.64 59.24 -9.71
CA THR A 369 3.64 60.18 -10.26
C THR A 369 3.73 61.57 -9.63
N ASP A 370 3.03 62.56 -10.21
CA ASP A 370 2.85 63.92 -9.63
C ASP A 370 1.46 64.10 -9.01
N GLU A 371 0.72 63.01 -8.78
CA GLU A 371 -0.67 63.08 -8.33
C GLU A 371 -0.78 63.56 -6.87
N PRO A 372 -1.59 64.59 -6.57
CA PRO A 372 -1.78 65.10 -5.20
C PRO A 372 -2.25 64.05 -4.19
N ALA A 373 -2.88 62.97 -4.66
CA ALA A 373 -3.32 61.84 -3.85
C ALA A 373 -2.15 61.10 -3.17
N TRP A 374 -0.93 61.22 -3.70
CA TRP A 374 0.29 60.67 -3.11
C TRP A 374 0.57 61.18 -1.69
N ASN A 375 0.32 62.48 -1.45
CA ASN A 375 0.50 63.08 -0.12
C ASN A 375 -0.40 62.44 0.96
N ASN A 376 -1.49 61.77 0.57
CA ASN A 376 -2.39 61.08 1.49
C ASN A 376 -1.97 59.62 1.77
N GLN A 377 -1.13 59.01 0.92
CA GLN A 377 -0.68 57.61 1.03
C GLN A 377 0.58 57.45 1.91
N CYS A 378 1.17 58.56 2.34
CA CYS A 378 2.26 58.63 3.32
C CYS A 378 1.85 59.46 4.56
N PRO A 379 0.93 58.96 5.41
CA PRO A 379 0.41 59.71 6.56
C PRO A 379 1.53 60.03 7.58
N GLY A 380 1.65 61.31 7.98
CA GLY A 380 2.70 61.80 8.91
C GLY A 380 3.43 63.07 8.45
N ALA A 381 3.11 63.59 7.27
CA ALA A 381 3.67 64.81 6.70
C ALA A 381 3.15 66.08 7.41
N GLY A 382 3.68 66.39 8.60
CA GLY A 382 3.63 67.74 9.13
C GLY A 382 4.28 68.72 8.14
N SER A 383 3.68 69.88 7.96
CA SER A 383 3.80 70.84 6.84
C SER A 383 5.17 71.52 6.62
N SER A 384 6.29 70.92 6.99
CA SER A 384 7.64 71.42 6.69
C SER A 384 8.62 70.25 6.62
N GLY A 385 9.00 69.85 5.41
CA GLY A 385 9.92 68.72 5.15
C GLY A 385 9.26 67.44 4.60
N SER A 386 8.02 67.51 4.08
CA SER A 386 7.34 66.38 3.41
C SER A 386 8.11 65.89 2.17
N PRO A 387 8.00 64.61 1.77
CA PRO A 387 8.23 64.21 0.39
C PRO A 387 7.03 64.76 -0.40
N GLY A 388 7.10 66.05 -0.69
CA GLY A 388 6.01 66.86 -1.24
C GLY A 388 6.14 68.35 -0.91
N ALA A 389 6.87 68.72 0.14
CA ALA A 389 6.89 70.12 0.61
C ALA A 389 7.84 71.02 -0.20
N ASP A 390 8.93 70.46 -0.72
CA ASP A 390 9.83 71.13 -1.67
C ASP A 390 9.55 70.72 -3.13
N TRP A 391 8.37 70.15 -3.38
CA TRP A 391 7.97 69.74 -4.72
C TRP A 391 7.36 70.94 -5.41
N ASN A 392 8.19 71.72 -6.09
CA ASN A 392 7.72 72.69 -7.06
C ASN A 392 7.92 72.06 -8.45
N PRO A 393 6.88 71.50 -9.09
CA PRO A 393 6.97 71.03 -10.46
C PRO A 393 7.48 72.17 -11.35
N PRO A 394 8.45 71.94 -12.26
CA PRO A 394 9.16 70.69 -12.55
C PRO A 394 10.39 70.53 -11.64
N GLY A 395 10.29 69.67 -10.62
CA GLY A 395 11.35 69.44 -9.64
C GLY A 395 11.59 67.95 -9.45
N VAL A 396 12.81 67.60 -9.01
CA VAL A 396 13.23 66.21 -8.82
C VAL A 396 12.62 65.63 -7.55
N LYS A 397 12.07 64.42 -7.70
CA LYS A 397 11.26 63.73 -6.68
C LYS A 397 12.17 63.10 -5.63
N ARG A 398 12.14 63.58 -4.39
CA ARG A 398 12.86 62.93 -3.28
C ARG A 398 11.88 62.08 -2.48
N ILE A 399 12.07 60.77 -2.51
CA ILE A 399 11.18 59.78 -1.88
C ILE A 399 11.87 59.13 -0.68
N LEU A 400 13.16 58.85 -0.83
CA LEU A 400 14.00 58.42 0.27
C LEU A 400 14.60 59.69 0.91
N ASN A 401 14.24 59.98 2.17
CA ASN A 401 14.62 61.23 2.81
C ASN A 401 16.15 61.30 3.02
N SER A 402 16.83 62.09 2.20
CA SER A 402 18.23 62.50 2.41
C SER A 402 18.22 63.99 2.75
N ASN A 403 18.00 64.34 4.02
CA ASN A 403 18.09 65.73 4.49
C ASN A 403 19.55 66.22 4.41
N GLY A 404 20.01 66.58 3.21
CA GLY A 404 21.18 67.43 2.96
C GLY A 404 22.50 67.04 3.65
N GLY A 405 22.69 65.77 4.02
CA GLY A 405 23.92 65.27 4.65
C GLY A 405 23.94 65.23 6.19
N ALA A 406 22.85 65.53 6.91
CA ALA A 406 22.87 65.57 8.39
C ALA A 406 21.97 64.53 9.09
N GLU A 407 20.92 64.01 8.44
CA GLU A 407 19.99 63.05 9.07
C GLU A 407 19.77 61.85 8.14
N ALA A 408 20.54 60.80 8.36
CA ALA A 408 20.38 59.54 7.64
C ALA A 408 19.59 58.57 8.54
N HIS A 409 18.37 58.18 8.12
CA HIS A 409 17.44 57.40 8.93
C HIS A 409 17.52 55.89 8.67
N ALA A 410 16.95 55.10 9.60
CA ALA A 410 16.67 53.69 9.37
C ALA A 410 15.51 53.62 8.38
N VAL A 411 15.68 52.90 7.29
CA VAL A 411 14.68 52.82 6.22
C VAL A 411 14.62 51.40 5.70
N SER A 412 13.42 50.97 5.31
CA SER A 412 13.17 49.75 4.58
C SER A 412 12.37 50.01 3.31
N VAL A 413 12.70 49.25 2.28
CA VAL A 413 11.95 49.13 1.03
C VAL A 413 11.44 47.70 0.95
N TRP A 414 10.14 47.50 0.71
CA TRP A 414 9.60 46.16 0.51
C TRP A 414 8.52 46.14 -0.57
N LEU A 415 8.39 44.97 -1.17
CA LEU A 415 7.42 44.67 -2.21
C LEU A 415 6.32 43.81 -1.61
N THR A 416 5.07 44.09 -1.96
CA THR A 416 3.93 43.22 -1.60
C THR A 416 3.11 42.85 -2.81
N ASP A 417 2.62 41.62 -2.84
CA ASP A 417 1.64 41.18 -3.82
C ASP A 417 0.28 41.84 -3.55
N SER A 418 -0.29 42.50 -4.56
CA SER A 418 -1.56 43.24 -4.44
C SER A 418 -2.78 42.38 -4.11
N ALA A 419 -2.75 41.08 -4.43
CA ALA A 419 -3.89 40.19 -4.25
C ALA A 419 -3.89 39.52 -2.87
N SER A 420 -2.72 39.10 -2.39
CA SER A 420 -2.53 38.37 -1.13
C SER A 420 -2.06 39.26 0.02
N GLY A 421 -1.45 40.41 -0.27
CA GLY A 421 -0.80 41.28 0.72
C GLY A 421 0.52 40.74 1.27
N ASN A 422 0.97 39.56 0.81
CA ASN A 422 2.21 38.95 1.25
C ASN A 422 3.43 39.74 0.76
N THR A 423 4.44 39.88 1.62
CA THR A 423 5.75 40.43 1.22
C THR A 423 6.41 39.52 0.21
N ILE A 424 6.81 40.10 -0.92
CA ILE A 424 7.55 39.43 -1.99
C ILE A 424 9.05 39.44 -1.69
N ASP A 425 9.59 40.61 -1.34
CA ASP A 425 10.97 40.81 -0.91
C ASP A 425 11.07 42.11 -0.10
N SER A 426 12.09 42.23 0.75
CA SER A 426 12.34 43.43 1.55
C SER A 426 13.83 43.65 1.78
N VAL A 427 14.26 44.90 1.75
CA VAL A 427 15.59 45.33 2.16
C VAL A 427 15.48 46.47 3.14
N GLY A 428 16.14 46.34 4.29
CA GLY A 428 16.20 47.40 5.29
C GLY A 428 17.60 47.59 5.86
N TRP A 429 17.90 48.82 6.25
CA TRP A 429 19.16 49.21 6.87
C TRP A 429 18.93 50.01 8.14
N LYS A 430 19.84 49.84 9.08
CA LYS A 430 19.76 50.44 10.40
C LYS A 430 20.23 51.89 10.39
N HIS A 431 19.74 52.64 11.37
CA HIS A 431 20.36 53.89 11.81
C HIS A 431 20.59 53.77 13.31
N ASN A 432 21.86 53.69 13.72
CA ASN A 432 22.25 53.35 15.08
C ASN A 432 21.63 52.03 15.54
N ALA A 433 21.07 51.99 16.74
CA ALA A 433 20.35 50.84 17.28
C ALA A 433 18.93 50.68 16.71
N ASN A 434 18.46 51.59 15.84
CA ASN A 434 17.09 51.54 15.33
C ASN A 434 17.01 50.69 14.06
N ASN A 435 16.12 49.71 14.08
CA ASN A 435 15.78 48.90 12.92
C ASN A 435 14.50 49.45 12.26
N PRO A 436 14.42 49.47 10.92
CA PRO A 436 13.17 49.75 10.23
C PRO A 436 12.18 48.57 10.43
N GLY A 437 10.89 48.78 10.13
CA GLY A 437 9.83 47.79 10.36
C GLY A 437 9.91 46.56 9.45
N HIS A 438 10.60 46.65 8.32
CA HIS A 438 10.65 45.58 7.30
C HIS A 438 12.08 45.25 6.88
N CYS A 439 12.66 44.23 7.51
CA CYS A 439 13.90 43.61 7.05
C CYS A 439 13.69 42.11 6.86
N GLU A 440 14.35 41.56 5.85
CA GLU A 440 14.51 40.12 5.75
C GLU A 440 15.58 39.70 6.76
N GLY A 441 15.19 38.96 7.81
CA GLY A 441 16.10 38.56 8.88
C GLY A 441 16.77 39.76 9.57
N LEU A 442 18.10 39.83 9.50
CA LEU A 442 18.87 40.95 10.05
C LEU A 442 18.99 42.09 9.03
N CYS A 443 18.57 43.29 9.42
CA CYS A 443 18.80 44.51 8.63
C CYS A 443 20.29 44.76 8.41
N ILE A 444 20.62 45.41 7.30
CA ILE A 444 21.99 45.84 6.96
C ILE A 444 22.55 46.71 8.10
N PRO A 445 23.69 46.31 8.70
CA PRO A 445 24.33 47.11 9.72
C PRO A 445 25.00 48.31 9.06
N HIS A 446 24.83 49.49 9.66
CA HIS A 446 25.65 50.65 9.31
C HIS A 446 26.52 50.99 10.51
N ASN A 447 27.73 50.40 10.53
CA ASN A 447 28.71 50.55 11.61
C ASN A 447 29.85 51.47 11.17
N GLY A 448 29.54 52.71 10.81
CA GLY A 448 30.57 53.74 10.64
C GLY A 448 31.16 54.08 12.02
N GLY A 449 32.46 53.89 12.21
CA GLY A 449 33.19 54.05 13.48
C GLY A 449 32.96 55.40 14.19
N GLY A 450 31.90 55.45 15.01
CA GLY A 450 31.58 56.59 15.87
C GLY A 450 30.66 57.66 15.26
N ALA A 451 30.21 57.53 14.01
CA ALA A 451 29.32 58.50 13.36
C ALA A 451 27.93 57.89 13.06
N PRO A 452 26.85 58.37 13.72
CA PRO A 452 25.51 57.82 13.65
C PRO A 452 24.79 58.23 12.36
N HIS A 453 25.06 57.56 11.24
CA HIS A 453 24.39 57.85 9.97
C HIS A 453 23.85 56.56 9.35
N GLY A 454 22.64 56.57 8.78
CA GLY A 454 22.20 55.59 7.77
C GLY A 454 22.86 55.87 6.41
N LEU A 455 22.26 55.39 5.31
CA LEU A 455 22.80 55.61 3.95
C LEU A 455 22.94 57.10 3.59
N LEU A 456 24.10 57.46 3.06
CA LEU A 456 24.49 58.81 2.65
C LEU A 456 24.36 59.03 1.13
N ARG A 457 24.56 60.27 0.68
CA ARG A 457 24.68 60.59 -0.75
C ARG A 457 25.89 59.84 -1.33
N GLY A 458 25.67 59.15 -2.45
CA GLY A 458 26.66 58.31 -3.11
C GLY A 458 26.63 56.85 -2.68
N ASP A 459 25.85 56.50 -1.64
CA ASP A 459 25.77 55.13 -1.19
C ASP A 459 24.85 54.26 -2.04
N GLN A 460 25.25 52.99 -2.15
CA GLN A 460 24.51 51.94 -2.81
C GLN A 460 24.40 50.72 -1.91
N ILE A 461 23.23 50.09 -1.98
CA ILE A 461 22.98 48.73 -1.51
C ILE A 461 22.79 47.86 -2.76
N VAL A 462 23.54 46.79 -2.90
CA VAL A 462 23.51 45.91 -4.08
C VAL A 462 23.44 44.46 -3.65
N ARG A 463 22.38 43.74 -4.05
CA ARG A 463 22.21 42.32 -3.75
C ARG A 463 23.34 41.55 -4.40
N PHE A 464 23.88 40.59 -3.68
CA PHE A 464 24.95 39.76 -4.20
C PHE A 464 24.46 38.87 -5.37
N THR A 465 25.36 38.59 -6.31
CA THR A 465 25.13 37.64 -7.40
C THR A 465 25.43 36.20 -6.97
N SER A 466 26.36 36.06 -6.04
CA SER A 466 26.80 34.80 -5.40
C SER A 466 27.25 35.13 -3.98
N PRO A 467 27.40 34.15 -3.06
CA PRO A 467 27.76 34.44 -1.66
C PRO A 467 28.89 35.47 -1.53
N CYS A 468 28.60 36.62 -0.92
CA CYS A 468 29.54 37.70 -0.64
C CYS A 468 30.22 38.34 -1.86
N SER A 469 29.65 38.19 -3.06
CA SER A 469 30.18 38.79 -4.29
C SER A 469 29.06 39.31 -5.20
N ALA A 470 29.21 40.56 -5.65
CA ALA A 470 28.31 41.21 -6.59
C ALA A 470 29.00 41.37 -7.94
N SER A 471 28.26 41.18 -9.03
CA SER A 471 28.73 41.29 -10.40
C SER A 471 27.70 41.99 -11.27
N ALA A 472 28.16 42.68 -12.31
CA ALA A 472 27.30 43.22 -13.35
C ALA A 472 27.07 42.22 -14.51
N ALA A 473 27.79 41.09 -14.54
CA ALA A 473 27.69 40.08 -15.59
C ALA A 473 26.72 38.93 -15.25
N ASN A 474 26.15 38.93 -14.05
CA ASN A 474 25.26 37.87 -13.56
C ASN A 474 24.10 38.49 -12.79
N GLY A 475 23.01 37.73 -12.67
CA GLY A 475 21.79 38.08 -11.96
C GLY A 475 22.02 38.23 -10.46
N ARG A 476 21.56 39.34 -9.89
CA ARG A 476 21.67 39.66 -8.45
C ARG A 476 20.50 39.02 -7.69
N ALA A 477 20.67 37.76 -7.33
CA ALA A 477 19.59 36.91 -6.79
C ALA A 477 19.94 36.18 -5.49
N TYR A 478 21.13 36.39 -4.93
CA TYR A 478 21.53 35.72 -3.71
C TYR A 478 20.61 36.10 -2.54
N ASP A 479 20.13 35.08 -1.82
CA ASP A 479 19.16 35.22 -0.74
C ASP A 479 19.41 34.16 0.35
N SER A 480 19.90 34.60 1.50
CA SER A 480 20.07 33.81 2.73
C SER A 480 18.94 34.01 3.74
N ASN A 481 17.90 34.77 3.39
CA ASN A 481 16.88 35.34 4.26
C ASN A 481 17.44 36.30 5.32
N SER A 482 18.49 37.06 4.99
CA SER A 482 19.11 38.01 5.92
C SER A 482 19.78 39.16 5.17
N ASN A 483 19.17 40.34 5.18
CA ASN A 483 19.66 41.51 4.43
C ASN A 483 21.12 41.86 4.73
N SER A 484 21.58 41.69 5.98
CA SER A 484 22.98 41.93 6.37
C SER A 484 24.00 41.07 5.62
N ASN A 485 23.58 39.91 5.10
CA ASN A 485 24.40 38.94 4.40
C ASN A 485 24.11 38.90 2.90
N ASP A 486 22.96 39.43 2.48
CA ASP A 486 22.51 39.35 1.08
C ASP A 486 23.01 40.51 0.22
N PHE A 487 23.49 41.58 0.84
CA PHE A 487 23.83 42.82 0.15
C PHE A 487 25.27 43.29 0.39
N TYR A 488 25.87 43.78 -0.69
CA TYR A 488 26.97 44.73 -0.68
C TYR A 488 26.43 46.10 -0.25
N PHE A 489 27.16 46.78 0.62
CA PHE A 489 26.90 48.16 1.01
C PHE A 489 28.22 48.89 1.30
N ASN A 490 28.17 50.22 1.27
CA ASN A 490 29.27 51.06 1.69
C ASN A 490 29.26 51.18 3.22
N ASP A 491 30.39 50.94 3.91
CA ASP A 491 30.46 50.90 5.39
C ASP A 491 31.01 52.18 6.05
N GLY A 492 31.13 53.28 5.29
CA GLY A 492 30.96 54.63 5.85
C GLY A 492 32.17 55.39 6.37
N ALA A 493 33.40 55.19 5.90
CA ALA A 493 34.51 56.12 6.22
C ALA A 493 34.60 57.32 5.25
N VAL A 494 34.19 57.16 4.00
CA VAL A 494 34.15 58.20 2.94
C VAL A 494 33.02 57.81 1.97
N ALA A 495 32.34 58.79 1.36
CA ALA A 495 31.39 58.52 0.27
C ALA A 495 32.10 57.76 -0.87
N ALA A 496 32.01 56.44 -0.84
CA ALA A 496 32.51 55.58 -1.89
C ALA A 496 31.48 55.68 -3.02
N GLY A 497 31.79 56.44 -4.07
CA GLY A 497 30.89 56.59 -5.21
C GLY A 497 30.36 55.25 -5.72
N LEU A 498 29.26 55.31 -6.48
CA LEU A 498 28.59 54.12 -6.99
C LEU A 498 29.58 53.18 -7.71
N SER A 499 29.72 51.94 -7.26
CA SER A 499 30.59 50.94 -7.88
C SER A 499 29.85 50.04 -8.86
N TYR A 500 28.52 49.98 -8.79
CA TYR A 500 27.70 49.14 -9.65
C TYR A 500 26.60 49.97 -10.33
N ARG A 501 26.53 49.88 -11.67
CA ARG A 501 25.46 50.50 -12.45
C ARG A 501 24.12 49.76 -12.24
N PRO A 502 22.98 50.47 -12.42
CA PRO A 502 21.67 49.84 -12.50
C PRO A 502 21.44 49.17 -13.87
N PHE A 503 20.37 48.41 -13.95
CA PHE A 503 19.83 47.73 -15.13
C PHE A 503 18.32 47.99 -15.21
N SER A 504 17.78 47.97 -16.43
CA SER A 504 16.37 48.16 -16.76
C SER A 504 15.86 46.99 -17.61
N SER A 505 14.57 47.00 -17.96
CA SER A 505 14.00 46.00 -18.87
C SER A 505 14.55 46.09 -20.29
N ALA A 506 15.24 47.18 -20.64
CA ALA A 506 15.94 47.35 -21.91
C ALA A 506 17.35 46.73 -21.92
N ASP A 507 17.93 46.43 -20.75
CA ASP A 507 19.22 45.75 -20.65
C ASP A 507 19.10 44.24 -20.94
N ALA A 508 20.20 43.63 -21.39
CA ALA A 508 20.23 42.19 -21.63
C ALA A 508 20.02 41.40 -20.34
N ALA A 509 19.21 40.33 -20.42
CA ALA A 509 18.96 39.43 -19.31
C ALA A 509 20.28 38.85 -18.76
N GLN A 510 20.41 38.83 -17.44
CA GLN A 510 21.59 38.31 -16.75
C GLN A 510 21.26 36.97 -16.08
N PRO A 511 22.13 35.96 -16.24
CA PRO A 511 21.90 34.64 -15.68
C PRO A 511 22.03 34.64 -14.15
N PRO A 512 21.06 34.11 -13.38
CA PRO A 512 21.22 33.99 -11.92
C PRO A 512 22.21 32.88 -11.58
N LEU A 513 23.26 33.21 -10.80
CA LEU A 513 24.24 32.25 -10.27
C LEU A 513 23.82 31.66 -8.92
N ALA A 514 23.02 32.41 -8.17
CA ALA A 514 22.52 32.02 -6.86
C ALA A 514 21.01 32.30 -6.76
N GLY A 515 20.45 31.88 -5.63
CA GLY A 515 19.07 32.07 -5.25
C GLY A 515 18.95 31.90 -3.75
N ARG A 516 17.85 31.31 -3.31
CA ARG A 516 17.63 30.97 -1.90
C ARG A 516 18.54 29.82 -1.48
N VAL A 517 19.31 30.02 -0.40
CA VAL A 517 20.21 29.00 0.14
C VAL A 517 19.42 27.75 0.55
N SER A 518 19.70 26.60 -0.09
CA SER A 518 18.98 25.33 0.13
C SER A 518 19.68 24.40 1.12
N THR A 519 19.97 24.89 2.32
CA THR A 519 20.61 24.06 3.37
C THR A 519 19.69 22.91 3.76
N GLY A 520 20.23 21.69 3.81
CA GLY A 520 19.45 20.48 4.05
C GLY A 520 18.69 19.97 2.83
N ALA A 521 19.03 20.43 1.61
CA ALA A 521 18.59 19.78 0.38
C ALA A 521 19.04 18.31 0.38
N PHE A 522 18.11 17.42 0.07
CA PHE A 522 18.38 15.99 -0.05
C PHE A 522 18.91 15.67 -1.45
N VAL A 523 20.07 15.01 -1.53
CA VAL A 523 20.78 14.73 -2.77
C VAL A 523 21.11 13.25 -2.87
N PHE A 524 20.81 12.62 -4.01
CA PHE A 524 21.02 11.18 -4.24
C PHE A 524 21.32 10.90 -5.71
N ALA A 525 22.00 9.78 -5.99
CA ALA A 525 22.24 9.28 -7.33
C ALA A 525 21.45 7.98 -7.60
N ASP A 526 21.18 7.69 -8.87
CA ASP A 526 20.60 6.43 -9.36
C ASP A 526 21.65 5.32 -9.55
N ASP A 527 22.75 5.38 -8.80
CA ASP A 527 23.88 4.45 -8.92
C ASP A 527 23.72 3.17 -8.06
N GLY A 528 22.59 3.07 -7.34
CA GLY A 528 22.26 1.96 -6.45
C GLY A 528 23.35 1.58 -5.44
N ASN A 529 24.30 2.47 -5.13
CA ASN A 529 25.43 2.19 -4.26
C ASN A 529 25.69 3.34 -3.28
N SER A 530 25.53 4.59 -3.73
CA SER A 530 25.63 5.75 -2.87
C SER A 530 24.39 5.88 -1.95
N ALA A 531 24.65 6.22 -0.68
CA ALA A 531 23.58 6.65 0.21
C ALA A 531 23.31 8.13 -0.04
N GLY A 532 22.04 8.53 -0.12
CA GLY A 532 21.68 9.95 -0.25
C GLY A 532 22.20 10.78 0.92
N VAL A 533 22.55 12.03 0.66
CA VAL A 533 23.13 12.97 1.64
C VAL A 533 22.25 14.20 1.79
N LEU A 534 22.37 14.87 2.92
CA LEU A 534 21.86 16.24 3.08
C LEU A 534 22.99 17.21 2.75
N SER A 535 22.65 18.26 2.01
CA SER A 535 23.56 19.39 1.81
C SER A 535 23.79 20.16 3.12
N THR A 536 25.00 20.66 3.29
CA THR A 536 25.50 21.31 4.47
C THR A 536 25.70 22.81 4.24
N ASP A 537 25.45 23.58 5.29
CA ASP A 537 25.71 25.02 5.30
C ASP A 537 27.20 25.32 5.43
N ILE A 538 27.70 26.24 4.60
CA ILE A 538 29.07 26.76 4.63
C ILE A 538 29.00 28.28 4.65
N ALA A 539 29.64 28.88 5.65
CA ALA A 539 29.79 30.33 5.74
C ALA A 539 31.03 30.83 4.95
N VAL A 540 30.85 31.94 4.24
CA VAL A 540 31.88 32.68 3.50
C VAL A 540 31.94 34.09 4.07
N ALA A 541 33.14 34.56 4.43
CA ALA A 541 33.33 35.92 4.93
C ALA A 541 33.33 36.93 3.77
N GLY A 542 32.54 37.98 3.90
CA GLY A 542 32.46 39.10 2.97
C GLY A 542 33.47 40.20 3.27
N ALA A 543 33.70 41.06 2.28
CA ALA A 543 34.65 42.17 2.38
C ALA A 543 34.26 43.21 3.46
N GLN A 544 32.98 43.34 3.80
CA GLN A 544 32.47 44.25 4.82
C GLN A 544 32.05 43.54 6.11
N GLY A 545 32.61 42.34 6.37
CA GLY A 545 32.31 41.55 7.57
C GLY A 545 30.98 40.79 7.52
N GLN A 546 30.33 40.70 6.35
CA GLN A 546 29.17 39.84 6.16
C GLN A 546 29.55 38.36 6.32
N VAL A 547 28.58 37.53 6.71
CA VAL A 547 28.73 36.07 6.75
C VAL A 547 27.72 35.46 5.78
N CYS A 548 28.14 35.23 4.55
CA CYS A 548 27.27 34.71 3.50
C CYS A 548 27.25 33.19 3.53
N HIS A 549 26.06 32.62 3.62
CA HIS A 549 25.83 31.19 3.64
C HIS A 549 25.73 30.59 2.23
N ARG A 550 26.25 29.38 2.03
CA ARG A 550 26.01 28.55 0.84
C ARG A 550 25.75 27.12 1.26
N SER A 551 24.87 26.44 0.54
CA SER A 551 24.56 25.03 0.79
C SER A 551 25.38 24.16 -0.16
N SER A 552 26.24 23.27 0.33
CA SER A 552 27.07 22.38 -0.52
C SER A 552 26.80 20.92 -0.22
N PHE A 553 27.14 19.98 -1.10
CA PHE A 553 27.05 18.55 -0.77
C PHE A 553 28.23 17.76 -1.34
N THR A 554 28.50 16.64 -0.67
CA THR A 554 29.47 15.63 -1.10
C THR A 554 28.81 14.26 -0.97
N LEU A 555 28.40 13.69 -2.10
CA LEU A 555 27.84 12.36 -2.23
C LEU A 555 28.99 11.36 -2.46
N VAL A 556 29.35 10.61 -1.42
CA VAL A 556 30.44 9.62 -1.45
C VAL A 556 29.92 8.23 -1.82
N GLY A 557 30.80 7.39 -2.35
CA GLY A 557 30.43 6.00 -2.66
C GLY A 557 29.64 5.86 -3.95
N VAL A 558 29.67 6.85 -4.84
CA VAL A 558 28.96 6.74 -6.12
C VAL A 558 29.67 5.71 -7.00
N ALA A 559 28.97 4.68 -7.47
CA ALA A 559 29.53 3.62 -8.31
C ALA A 559 30.22 4.22 -9.55
N THR A 560 31.23 3.55 -10.09
CA THR A 560 31.82 3.99 -11.36
C THR A 560 30.84 3.79 -12.52
N GLY A 561 30.64 4.82 -13.35
CA GLY A 561 29.67 4.79 -14.44
C GLY A 561 29.15 6.18 -14.78
N THR A 562 28.04 6.24 -15.52
CA THR A 562 27.32 7.49 -15.80
C THR A 562 25.94 7.40 -15.15
N TRP A 563 25.63 8.38 -14.31
CA TRP A 563 24.47 8.37 -13.42
C TRP A 563 23.66 9.67 -13.52
N THR A 564 22.46 9.62 -12.95
CA THR A 564 21.57 10.75 -12.69
C THR A 564 21.65 11.11 -11.21
N VAL A 565 21.80 12.39 -10.91
CA VAL A 565 21.77 12.94 -9.56
C VAL A 565 20.54 13.83 -9.42
N ALA A 566 19.76 13.62 -8.37
CA ALA A 566 18.61 14.45 -8.05
C ALA A 566 18.84 15.20 -6.73
N ALA A 567 18.35 16.44 -6.66
CA ALA A 567 18.38 17.27 -5.47
C ALA A 567 16.99 17.83 -5.19
N ILE A 568 16.54 17.77 -3.93
CA ILE A 568 15.18 18.17 -3.50
C ILE A 568 15.27 18.99 -2.22
N TRP A 569 14.57 20.12 -2.16
CA TRP A 569 14.54 20.99 -0.97
C TRP A 569 13.25 21.80 -0.91
N SER A 570 12.51 21.73 0.19
CA SER A 570 11.36 22.62 0.50
C SER A 570 10.36 22.82 -0.65
N GLY A 571 10.06 21.75 -1.37
CA GLY A 571 9.15 21.78 -2.52
C GLY A 571 9.77 22.30 -3.82
N SER A 572 11.10 22.37 -3.90
CA SER A 572 11.86 22.60 -5.13
C SER A 572 12.72 21.39 -5.47
N SER A 573 12.94 21.10 -6.76
CA SER A 573 13.77 19.99 -7.20
C SER A 573 14.59 20.29 -8.46
N ALA A 574 15.64 19.48 -8.65
CA ALA A 574 16.42 19.38 -9.87
C ALA A 574 16.87 17.95 -10.14
N THR A 575 17.06 17.62 -11.41
CA THR A 575 17.62 16.37 -11.88
C THR A 575 18.76 16.69 -12.84
N ILE A 576 19.92 16.06 -12.61
CA ILE A 576 21.16 16.27 -13.33
C ILE A 576 21.57 14.92 -13.91
N THR A 577 21.47 14.75 -15.23
CA THR A 577 21.86 13.52 -15.92
C THR A 577 23.28 13.64 -16.48
N ASN A 578 23.81 12.53 -16.99
CA ASN A 578 25.16 12.41 -17.57
C ASN A 578 26.31 12.67 -16.57
N VAL A 579 26.12 12.33 -15.30
CA VAL A 579 27.16 12.46 -14.27
C VAL A 579 28.11 11.27 -14.35
N THR A 580 29.24 11.42 -15.04
CA THR A 580 30.25 10.36 -15.16
C THR A 580 31.21 10.34 -13.96
N VAL A 581 31.27 9.21 -13.26
CA VAL A 581 32.08 8.96 -12.05
C VAL A 581 33.13 7.90 -12.33
N THR A 582 34.38 8.20 -11.94
CA THR A 582 35.54 7.30 -12.05
C THR A 582 36.04 6.91 -10.65
N THR A 583 36.63 5.72 -10.51
CA THR A 583 37.10 5.20 -9.21
C THR A 583 38.04 6.17 -8.52
N GLY A 584 37.75 6.51 -7.26
CA GLY A 584 38.57 7.39 -6.43
C GLY A 584 38.58 8.86 -6.84
N ALA A 585 37.85 9.25 -7.88
CA ALA A 585 37.79 10.64 -8.34
C ALA A 585 36.63 11.40 -7.69
N VAL A 586 36.80 12.72 -7.55
CA VAL A 586 35.72 13.66 -7.21
C VAL A 586 35.22 14.31 -8.50
N LYS A 587 33.92 14.20 -8.74
CA LYS A 587 33.22 14.82 -9.87
C LYS A 587 32.38 15.98 -9.36
N SER A 588 32.76 17.21 -9.71
CA SER A 588 31.94 18.38 -9.42
C SER A 588 30.80 18.50 -10.44
N ILE A 589 29.59 18.78 -9.98
CA ILE A 589 28.41 18.99 -10.81
C ILE A 589 27.72 20.32 -10.46
N THR A 590 27.03 20.96 -11.40
CA THR A 590 26.98 20.68 -12.84
C THR A 590 28.28 21.08 -13.56
N ASP A 591 28.59 20.46 -14.70
CA ASP A 591 29.71 20.84 -15.58
C ASP A 591 29.30 20.95 -17.05
N ASN A 592 30.24 20.99 -18.00
CA ASN A 592 29.93 21.10 -19.44
C ASN A 592 29.40 19.80 -20.09
N LEU A 593 29.46 18.67 -19.39
CA LEU A 593 29.02 17.35 -19.87
C LEU A 593 27.72 16.88 -19.20
N THR A 594 27.39 17.41 -18.01
CA THR A 594 26.10 17.14 -17.35
C THR A 594 24.94 17.81 -18.07
N VAL A 595 23.72 17.32 -17.82
CA VAL A 595 22.48 17.94 -18.30
C VAL A 595 21.54 18.20 -17.12
N PRO A 596 21.18 19.46 -16.81
CA PRO A 596 21.66 20.68 -17.45
C PRO A 596 23.18 20.87 -17.27
N ALA A 597 23.81 21.50 -18.25
CA ALA A 597 25.20 21.94 -18.13
C ALA A 597 25.28 23.11 -17.15
N TRP A 598 26.49 23.37 -16.63
CA TRP A 598 26.72 24.55 -15.80
C TRP A 598 26.21 25.84 -16.45
N HIS A 599 25.48 26.65 -15.70
CA HIS A 599 24.90 27.88 -16.25
C HIS A 599 25.97 28.93 -16.61
N VAL A 600 27.10 28.89 -15.91
CA VAL A 600 28.30 29.68 -16.18
C VAL A 600 29.49 28.73 -16.11
N ALA A 601 30.36 28.81 -17.12
CA ALA A 601 31.54 27.95 -17.20
C ALA A 601 32.36 28.03 -15.89
N THR A 602 32.85 26.87 -15.43
CA THR A 602 33.62 26.69 -14.19
C THR A 602 32.88 26.95 -12.87
N TYR A 603 31.57 27.19 -12.88
CA TYR A 603 30.78 27.40 -11.66
C TYR A 603 29.84 26.21 -11.36
N ASN A 604 30.31 25.28 -10.52
CA ASN A 604 29.65 24.00 -10.20
C ASN A 604 28.56 24.18 -9.13
N HIS A 605 27.36 24.59 -9.56
CA HIS A 605 26.21 24.76 -8.68
C HIS A 605 25.01 23.96 -9.17
N VAL A 606 24.11 23.63 -8.25
CA VAL A 606 22.84 22.97 -8.53
C VAL A 606 21.71 23.94 -8.27
N ARG A 607 21.02 24.35 -9.34
CA ARG A 607 19.80 25.17 -9.26
C ARG A 607 18.58 24.26 -9.20
N LEU A 608 17.63 24.52 -8.29
CA LEU A 608 16.37 23.79 -8.11
C LEU A 608 15.19 24.61 -8.70
N PRO A 609 14.90 24.49 -10.02
CA PRO A 609 13.90 25.34 -10.69
C PRO A 609 12.48 24.78 -10.66
N TYR A 610 12.28 23.50 -10.33
CA TYR A 610 10.98 22.85 -10.46
C TYR A 610 10.26 22.76 -9.12
N SER A 611 8.95 22.99 -9.10
CA SER A 611 8.13 22.74 -7.92
C SER A 611 7.89 21.23 -7.72
N PHE A 612 8.02 20.75 -6.48
CA PHE A 612 7.83 19.36 -6.08
C PHE A 612 6.82 19.27 -4.94
N GLN A 613 5.77 18.49 -5.11
CA GLN A 613 4.79 18.19 -4.05
C GLN A 613 4.87 16.70 -3.70
N GLY A 614 5.08 16.38 -2.42
CA GLY A 614 5.24 15.01 -1.94
C GLY A 614 6.63 14.73 -1.37
N GLY A 615 6.97 13.45 -1.23
CA GLY A 615 8.31 12.95 -0.91
C GLY A 615 8.76 11.93 -1.94
N VAL A 616 9.99 11.46 -1.81
CA VAL A 616 10.52 10.37 -2.65
C VAL A 616 10.67 9.13 -1.79
N VAL A 617 10.30 7.99 -2.35
CA VAL A 617 10.60 6.69 -1.77
C VAL A 617 11.63 6.02 -2.66
N GLY A 618 12.71 5.52 -2.06
CA GLY A 618 13.79 4.89 -2.81
C GLY A 618 14.23 3.59 -2.18
N GLY A 619 14.70 2.68 -3.03
CA GLY A 619 15.23 1.39 -2.62
C GLY A 619 15.79 0.62 -3.82
N LEU A 620 16.27 -0.59 -3.57
CA LEU A 620 16.74 -1.49 -4.62
C LEU A 620 15.77 -2.65 -4.81
N VAL A 621 15.75 -3.20 -6.02
CA VAL A 621 15.09 -4.44 -6.37
C VAL A 621 16.10 -5.39 -6.96
N PHE A 622 16.19 -6.55 -6.34
CA PHE A 622 17.05 -7.64 -6.72
C PHE A 622 16.23 -8.87 -7.08
N GLY A 623 16.86 -9.81 -7.78
CA GLY A 623 16.37 -11.17 -7.81
C GLY A 623 16.39 -11.74 -6.40
N ALA A 624 15.60 -12.78 -6.18
CA ALA A 624 15.83 -13.70 -5.09
C ALA A 624 16.50 -14.95 -5.66
N GLY A 625 17.09 -15.74 -4.78
CA GLY A 625 17.65 -17.00 -5.23
C GLY A 625 19.04 -16.90 -5.82
N PRO A 626 19.36 -17.61 -6.93
CA PRO A 626 20.68 -17.54 -7.56
C PRO A 626 20.99 -16.13 -8.07
N GLU A 627 19.94 -15.33 -8.23
CA GLU A 627 19.94 -13.95 -8.69
C GLU A 627 19.83 -12.94 -7.54
N TYR A 628 20.13 -13.34 -6.30
CA TYR A 628 20.14 -12.42 -5.16
C TYR A 628 21.03 -11.18 -5.38
N SER A 629 22.10 -11.40 -6.15
CA SER A 629 23.05 -10.39 -6.60
C SER A 629 22.63 -9.61 -7.82
N LEU A 630 21.67 -10.16 -8.57
CA LEU A 630 21.23 -9.59 -9.82
C LEU A 630 20.25 -8.48 -9.50
N ARG A 631 20.73 -7.26 -9.71
CA ARG A 631 19.91 -6.06 -9.76
C ARG A 631 18.93 -6.19 -10.92
N LEU A 632 17.62 -6.10 -10.65
CA LEU A 632 16.59 -6.31 -11.66
C LEU A 632 16.30 -5.01 -12.38
N GLY A 633 16.97 -4.77 -13.50
CA GLY A 633 16.80 -3.59 -14.33
C GLY A 633 16.12 -3.87 -15.69
N PRO A 634 16.17 -2.90 -16.62
CA PRO A 634 15.63 -3.02 -17.96
C PRO A 634 16.15 -4.25 -18.73
N ALA A 635 17.40 -4.67 -18.48
CA ALA A 635 17.99 -5.85 -19.09
C ALA A 635 17.27 -7.17 -18.70
N GLN A 636 16.56 -7.19 -17.57
CA GLN A 636 15.75 -8.31 -17.09
C GLN A 636 14.25 -8.12 -17.38
N GLY A 637 13.90 -7.20 -18.28
CA GLY A 637 12.52 -6.82 -18.61
C GLY A 637 11.97 -5.65 -17.78
N GLY A 638 12.78 -5.07 -16.88
CA GLY A 638 12.38 -4.01 -15.97
C GLY A 638 11.46 -4.50 -14.86
N ILE A 639 11.58 -3.95 -13.66
CA ILE A 639 10.61 -4.16 -12.59
C ILE A 639 9.84 -2.87 -12.39
N ARG A 640 8.51 -2.97 -12.52
CA ARG A 640 7.62 -1.88 -12.18
C ARG A 640 7.47 -1.82 -10.66
N VAL A 641 7.89 -0.72 -10.06
CA VAL A 641 7.65 -0.46 -8.63
C VAL A 641 6.48 0.52 -8.55
N GLY A 642 5.39 0.07 -7.94
CA GLY A 642 4.15 0.84 -7.81
C GLY A 642 3.89 1.27 -6.37
N ALA A 643 3.07 2.28 -6.21
CA ALA A 643 2.54 2.72 -4.92
C ALA A 643 1.02 2.56 -4.89
N SER A 644 0.46 2.39 -3.69
CA SER A 644 -0.99 2.26 -3.45
C SER A 644 -1.85 3.41 -4.02
N ASN A 645 -1.26 4.59 -4.26
CA ASN A 645 -1.92 5.73 -4.90
C ASN A 645 -1.95 5.66 -6.44
N GLY A 646 -1.44 4.58 -7.04
CA GLY A 646 -1.37 4.38 -8.49
C GLY A 646 -0.12 4.96 -9.16
N ALA A 647 0.75 5.68 -8.42
CA ALA A 647 2.04 6.11 -8.96
C ALA A 647 2.94 4.88 -9.22
N TYR A 648 3.79 4.95 -10.23
CA TYR A 648 4.77 3.91 -10.49
C TYR A 648 6.03 4.45 -11.15
N THR A 649 7.10 3.71 -10.99
CA THR A 649 8.37 3.92 -11.67
C THR A 649 8.92 2.57 -12.13
N TRP A 650 9.98 2.60 -12.93
CA TRP A 650 10.71 1.42 -13.33
C TRP A 650 12.08 1.43 -12.66
N THR A 651 12.55 0.25 -12.33
CA THR A 651 13.94 0.08 -11.90
C THR A 651 14.90 0.43 -13.03
N ASP A 652 16.02 1.06 -12.69
CA ASP A 652 17.11 1.35 -13.62
C ASP A 652 18.00 0.12 -13.88
N ASN A 653 19.07 0.28 -14.65
CA ASN A 653 20.04 -0.78 -14.98
C ASN A 653 20.72 -1.40 -13.75
N GLN A 654 20.55 -0.79 -12.59
CA GLN A 654 21.08 -1.21 -11.31
C GLN A 654 19.98 -1.60 -10.32
N GLY A 655 18.76 -1.84 -10.80
CA GLY A 655 17.66 -2.32 -9.96
C GLY A 655 17.18 -1.27 -8.96
N TRP A 656 17.73 -0.06 -8.99
CA TRP A 656 17.35 1.00 -8.09
C TRP A 656 16.09 1.68 -8.63
N TYR A 657 15.27 2.17 -7.71
CA TYR A 657 14.12 2.98 -8.04
C TYR A 657 14.02 4.17 -7.09
N ALA A 658 13.57 5.29 -7.64
CA ALA A 658 13.01 6.40 -6.88
C ALA A 658 11.61 6.69 -7.38
N LEU A 659 10.65 6.64 -6.46
CA LEU A 659 9.25 6.87 -6.72
C LEU A 659 8.79 8.11 -5.95
N ALA A 660 8.39 9.16 -6.67
CA ALA A 660 7.74 10.30 -6.05
C ALA A 660 6.32 9.92 -5.64
N VAL A 661 5.99 10.14 -4.37
CA VAL A 661 4.67 9.84 -3.80
C VAL A 661 4.19 10.99 -2.92
N PRO A 662 2.87 11.17 -2.74
CA PRO A 662 2.31 12.13 -1.79
C PRO A 662 2.80 11.86 -0.37
N THR A 663 2.68 12.87 0.48
CA THR A 663 2.94 12.71 1.92
C THR A 663 1.89 11.83 2.58
N GLY A 664 2.31 11.06 3.60
CA GLY A 664 1.45 10.11 4.31
C GLY A 664 1.94 8.66 4.21
N THR A 665 1.13 7.72 4.70
CA THR A 665 1.42 6.28 4.61
C THR A 665 1.08 5.75 3.23
N VAL A 666 2.02 5.06 2.58
CA VAL A 666 1.89 4.50 1.24
C VAL A 666 2.46 3.08 1.23
N THR A 667 1.73 2.12 0.67
CA THR A 667 2.28 0.78 0.34
C THR A 667 3.04 0.84 -0.97
N ILE A 668 4.26 0.32 -0.98
CA ILE A 668 5.12 0.17 -2.17
C ILE A 668 5.14 -1.30 -2.58
N THR A 669 4.85 -1.57 -3.83
CA THR A 669 4.82 -2.90 -4.43
C THR A 669 5.91 -3.01 -5.48
N ALA A 670 6.90 -3.87 -5.27
CA ALA A 670 7.84 -4.28 -6.31
C ALA A 670 7.19 -5.32 -7.23
N ASN A 671 7.43 -5.19 -8.53
CA ASN A 671 6.71 -5.87 -9.61
C ASN A 671 5.18 -5.70 -9.52
N ALA A 672 4.75 -4.44 -9.33
CA ALA A 672 3.35 -4.07 -9.19
C ALA A 672 2.49 -4.53 -10.37
N GLY A 673 1.48 -5.35 -10.06
CA GLY A 673 0.59 -5.97 -11.04
C GLY A 673 1.21 -7.17 -11.78
N SER A 674 2.32 -7.72 -11.27
CA SER A 674 3.05 -8.85 -11.88
C SER A 674 3.38 -8.62 -13.36
N VAL A 675 3.69 -7.37 -13.72
CA VAL A 675 3.93 -6.95 -15.12
C VAL A 675 5.12 -7.70 -15.71
N ASN A 676 6.17 -7.91 -14.92
CA ASN A 676 7.24 -8.81 -15.28
C ASN A 676 6.87 -10.23 -14.86
N ALA A 677 6.38 -11.03 -15.81
CA ALA A 677 5.99 -12.42 -15.59
C ALA A 677 7.14 -13.32 -15.09
N SER A 678 8.39 -12.88 -15.27
CA SER A 678 9.57 -13.65 -14.84
C SER A 678 9.81 -13.57 -13.33
N TYR A 679 9.17 -12.66 -12.60
CA TYR A 679 9.41 -12.43 -11.17
C TYR A 679 8.11 -12.33 -10.38
N ILE A 680 8.14 -12.67 -9.10
CA ILE A 680 6.99 -12.57 -8.18
C ILE A 680 6.94 -11.17 -7.55
N ALA A 681 5.76 -10.65 -7.22
CA ALA A 681 5.58 -9.34 -6.57
C ALA A 681 5.88 -9.38 -5.06
N SER A 682 6.18 -8.22 -4.48
CA SER A 682 6.44 -8.05 -3.03
C SER A 682 6.04 -6.65 -2.55
N ASP A 683 5.52 -6.54 -1.33
CA ASP A 683 4.95 -5.31 -0.76
C ASP A 683 5.70 -4.82 0.49
N TYR A 684 5.70 -3.50 0.71
CA TYR A 684 6.24 -2.85 1.91
C TYR A 684 5.52 -1.52 2.23
N ASP A 685 5.07 -1.32 3.47
CA ASP A 685 4.41 -0.08 3.92
C ASP A 685 5.41 0.95 4.45
N VAL A 686 5.27 2.22 4.03
CA VAL A 686 6.17 3.31 4.40
C VAL A 686 5.45 4.64 4.67
N VAL A 687 5.98 5.46 5.59
CA VAL A 687 5.45 6.80 5.91
C VAL A 687 6.33 7.88 5.28
N VAL A 688 5.75 8.69 4.40
CA VAL A 688 6.47 9.67 3.57
C VAL A 688 6.22 11.10 4.05
N SER A 689 7.30 11.85 4.23
CA SER A 689 7.27 13.27 4.60
C SER A 689 7.50 14.18 3.40
N SER A 690 7.01 15.43 3.48
CA SER A 690 7.15 16.38 2.37
C SER A 690 8.63 16.73 2.16
N GLY A 691 9.10 16.64 0.92
CA GLY A 691 10.49 16.95 0.55
C GLY A 691 11.54 16.00 1.13
N GLY A 692 11.13 14.89 1.76
CA GLY A 692 12.04 13.89 2.32
C GLY A 692 12.19 12.65 1.43
N LEU A 693 13.32 11.96 1.56
CA LEU A 693 13.46 10.58 1.09
C LEU A 693 13.11 9.62 2.22
N THR A 694 12.22 8.68 1.95
CA THR A 694 12.03 7.52 2.82
C THR A 694 12.66 6.30 2.17
N SER A 695 13.71 5.77 2.79
CA SER A 695 14.36 4.53 2.33
C SER A 695 13.44 3.36 2.64
N VAL A 696 13.13 2.58 1.62
CA VAL A 696 12.44 1.29 1.74
C VAL A 696 13.50 0.19 1.73
N PRO A 697 13.36 -0.87 2.56
CA PRO A 697 14.24 -2.02 2.50
C PRO A 697 14.27 -2.64 1.10
N ASP A 698 15.40 -3.24 0.74
CA ASP A 698 15.58 -3.85 -0.57
C ASP A 698 14.54 -4.96 -0.84
N PHE A 699 13.94 -4.93 -2.02
CA PHE A 699 13.04 -5.96 -2.50
C PHE A 699 13.83 -7.09 -3.14
N HIS A 700 13.51 -8.33 -2.82
CA HIS A 700 14.11 -9.53 -3.42
C HIS A 700 13.02 -10.39 -4.05
N LEU A 701 12.97 -10.39 -5.38
CA LEU A 701 11.91 -11.03 -6.15
C LEU A 701 12.36 -12.37 -6.72
N ALA A 702 11.73 -13.45 -6.28
CA ALA A 702 12.02 -14.77 -6.84
C ALA A 702 11.57 -14.86 -8.30
N LYS A 703 12.36 -15.57 -9.13
CA LYS A 703 11.93 -15.92 -10.48
C LYS A 703 10.69 -16.79 -10.42
N GLY A 704 9.67 -16.46 -11.19
CA GLY A 704 8.38 -17.13 -11.22
C GLY A 704 8.09 -17.80 -12.56
N ALA A 705 7.29 -18.87 -12.52
CA ALA A 705 6.61 -19.46 -13.66
C ALA A 705 5.17 -19.79 -13.26
N THR A 706 4.27 -19.85 -14.24
CA THR A 706 2.87 -20.19 -14.00
C THR A 706 2.62 -21.65 -14.37
N LEU A 707 2.22 -22.47 -13.42
CA LEU A 707 1.73 -23.82 -13.66
C LEU A 707 0.23 -23.75 -13.92
N LYS A 708 -0.17 -24.15 -15.12
CA LYS A 708 -1.58 -24.22 -15.52
C LYS A 708 -2.01 -25.68 -15.62
N GLY A 709 -3.12 -26.04 -14.99
CA GLY A 709 -3.73 -27.36 -15.19
C GLY A 709 -5.24 -27.33 -15.05
N PHE A 710 -5.86 -28.50 -15.14
CA PHE A 710 -7.31 -28.68 -15.11
C PHE A 710 -7.72 -29.78 -14.16
N VAL A 711 -8.81 -29.58 -13.42
CA VAL A 711 -9.37 -30.56 -12.47
C VAL A 711 -10.77 -30.96 -12.90
N THR A 712 -11.05 -32.27 -12.94
CA THR A 712 -12.32 -32.83 -13.47
C THR A 712 -12.78 -34.06 -12.68
N PRO A 713 -14.11 -34.35 -12.61
CA PRO A 713 -14.61 -35.65 -12.16
C PRO A 713 -14.76 -36.65 -13.33
N GLY A 714 -14.33 -36.28 -14.55
CA GLY A 714 -14.44 -37.08 -15.77
C GLY A 714 -15.47 -36.54 -16.80
N THR A 715 -16.37 -35.65 -16.40
CA THR A 715 -17.47 -35.13 -17.27
C THR A 715 -17.59 -33.59 -17.29
N GLY A 716 -16.75 -32.85 -16.56
CA GLY A 716 -16.77 -31.37 -16.48
C GLY A 716 -15.66 -30.78 -15.62
N GLY A 717 -15.57 -29.46 -15.46
CA GLY A 717 -14.60 -28.82 -14.56
C GLY A 717 -15.06 -28.87 -13.10
N LEU A 718 -14.16 -29.16 -12.17
CA LEU A 718 -14.41 -29.05 -10.73
C LEU A 718 -13.86 -27.71 -10.21
N PRO A 719 -14.71 -26.80 -9.71
CA PRO A 719 -14.26 -25.61 -9.00
C PRO A 719 -13.86 -25.94 -7.56
N ASN A 720 -13.10 -25.05 -6.95
CA ASN A 720 -12.78 -25.05 -5.52
C ASN A 720 -11.95 -26.26 -5.04
N ILE A 721 -11.19 -26.90 -5.93
CA ILE A 721 -10.24 -27.95 -5.55
C ILE A 721 -8.87 -27.31 -5.33
N PRO A 722 -8.32 -27.33 -4.10
CA PRO A 722 -6.97 -26.83 -3.86
C PRO A 722 -5.96 -27.76 -4.51
N VAL A 723 -5.05 -27.16 -5.28
CA VAL A 723 -3.94 -27.86 -5.92
C VAL A 723 -2.65 -27.33 -5.32
N SER A 724 -1.79 -28.24 -4.90
CA SER A 724 -0.52 -27.96 -4.27
C SER A 724 0.61 -28.34 -5.21
N ALA A 725 1.57 -27.44 -5.38
CA ALA A 725 2.82 -27.68 -6.06
C ALA A 725 3.97 -27.55 -5.06
N SER A 726 4.73 -28.62 -4.83
CA SER A 726 5.93 -28.57 -4.00
C SER A 726 7.07 -29.33 -4.67
N ASN A 727 8.28 -28.78 -4.58
CA ASN A 727 9.54 -29.40 -4.97
C ASN A 727 10.34 -29.92 -3.75
N GLY A 728 9.66 -30.19 -2.63
CA GLY A 728 10.26 -30.55 -1.33
C GLY A 728 10.35 -29.37 -0.35
N GLY A 729 10.02 -28.15 -0.78
CA GLY A 729 9.88 -26.96 0.07
C GLY A 729 8.43 -26.65 0.46
N THR A 730 8.18 -25.41 0.91
CA THR A 730 6.82 -24.92 1.19
C THR A 730 5.95 -25.04 -0.08
N PRO A 731 4.77 -25.65 0.00
CA PRO A 731 3.89 -25.78 -1.15
C PRO A 731 3.36 -24.43 -1.63
N TYR A 732 3.28 -24.27 -2.95
CA TYR A 732 2.50 -23.23 -3.59
C TYR A 732 1.11 -23.77 -3.85
N GLU A 733 0.08 -23.02 -3.47
CA GLU A 733 -1.30 -23.47 -3.57
C GLU A 733 -2.12 -22.47 -4.35
N ASP A 734 -2.99 -23.00 -5.20
CA ASP A 734 -4.06 -22.24 -5.83
C ASP A 734 -5.27 -23.16 -5.96
N THR A 735 -6.43 -22.56 -6.22
CA THR A 735 -7.69 -23.29 -6.27
C THR A 735 -8.24 -23.27 -7.69
N SER A 736 -8.83 -24.38 -8.14
CA SER A 736 -9.49 -24.41 -9.44
C SER A 736 -10.67 -23.43 -9.52
N ASP A 737 -10.75 -22.69 -10.63
CA ASP A 737 -11.79 -21.72 -10.93
C ASP A 737 -13.14 -22.36 -11.32
N GLY A 738 -14.16 -21.53 -11.57
CA GLY A 738 -15.50 -21.95 -11.99
C GLY A 738 -15.55 -22.82 -13.26
N THR A 739 -14.47 -22.84 -14.05
CA THR A 739 -14.33 -23.66 -15.25
C THR A 739 -13.48 -24.91 -15.04
N GLY A 740 -12.83 -25.06 -13.88
CA GLY A 740 -11.98 -26.19 -13.51
C GLY A 740 -10.49 -25.98 -13.77
N TYR A 741 -10.05 -24.81 -14.21
CA TYR A 741 -8.62 -24.48 -14.40
C TYR A 741 -8.02 -23.91 -13.11
N PHE A 742 -6.74 -24.16 -12.86
CA PHE A 742 -5.97 -23.52 -11.79
C PHE A 742 -4.67 -22.93 -12.33
N TYR A 743 -4.13 -21.92 -11.63
CA TYR A 743 -2.95 -21.16 -12.04
C TYR A 743 -2.00 -20.95 -10.85
N ILE A 744 -1.13 -21.91 -10.59
CA ILE A 744 -0.17 -21.79 -9.49
C ILE A 744 1.06 -21.02 -9.99
N PHE A 745 1.29 -19.83 -9.46
CA PHE A 745 2.56 -19.13 -9.64
C PHE A 745 3.61 -19.72 -8.69
N VAL A 746 4.57 -20.45 -9.24
CA VAL A 746 5.66 -21.10 -8.50
C VAL A 746 6.98 -20.39 -8.78
N ALA A 747 7.93 -20.47 -7.85
CA ALA A 747 9.29 -20.07 -8.15
C ALA A 747 9.91 -21.01 -9.21
N THR A 748 10.79 -20.55 -10.08
CA THR A 748 11.50 -21.46 -10.99
C THR A 748 12.42 -22.40 -10.20
N SER A 749 12.41 -23.69 -10.52
CA SER A 749 13.26 -24.69 -9.87
C SER A 749 13.71 -25.76 -10.87
N PRO A 750 14.99 -26.18 -10.85
CA PRO A 750 15.45 -27.34 -11.62
C PRO A 750 14.92 -28.66 -11.04
N THR A 751 14.50 -28.66 -9.77
CA THR A 751 13.78 -29.78 -9.16
C THR A 751 12.34 -29.74 -9.62
N ALA A 752 11.84 -30.85 -10.15
CA ALA A 752 10.46 -30.94 -10.57
C ALA A 752 9.52 -30.68 -9.39
N TYR A 753 8.53 -29.82 -9.62
CA TYR A 753 7.39 -29.66 -8.73
C TYR A 753 6.52 -30.90 -8.82
N SER A 754 6.33 -31.57 -7.69
CA SER A 754 5.26 -32.54 -7.49
C SER A 754 3.97 -31.76 -7.32
N VAL A 755 3.14 -31.76 -8.35
CA VAL A 755 1.83 -31.12 -8.32
C VAL A 755 0.78 -32.18 -8.06
N ALA A 756 -0.01 -31.96 -7.02
CA ALA A 756 -1.10 -32.83 -6.64
C ALA A 756 -2.28 -32.00 -6.13
N PRO A 757 -3.52 -32.37 -6.46
CA PRO A 757 -4.66 -31.86 -5.73
C PRO A 757 -4.54 -32.29 -4.26
N ILE A 758 -4.80 -31.37 -3.33
CA ILE A 758 -4.93 -31.72 -1.92
C ILE A 758 -6.32 -32.34 -1.77
N LEU A 759 -6.34 -33.63 -1.51
CA LEU A 759 -7.56 -34.42 -1.37
C LEU A 759 -7.62 -35.07 0.02
N ASP A 760 -8.81 -35.49 0.40
CA ASP A 760 -9.01 -36.28 1.61
C ASP A 760 -8.29 -37.65 1.52
N PRO A 761 -7.81 -38.22 2.64
CA PRO A 761 -7.12 -39.51 2.69
C PRO A 761 -7.86 -40.69 2.02
N MET A 762 -9.17 -40.59 1.82
CA MET A 762 -9.99 -41.64 1.20
C MET A 762 -10.43 -41.30 -0.25
N GLN A 763 -9.84 -40.26 -0.84
CA GLN A 763 -9.92 -39.94 -2.27
C GLN A 763 -8.54 -40.11 -2.93
N GLY A 764 -8.56 -40.50 -4.20
CA GLY A 764 -7.38 -40.45 -5.07
C GLY A 764 -7.61 -39.53 -6.26
N TYR A 765 -6.62 -39.48 -7.13
CA TYR A 765 -6.71 -38.84 -8.43
C TYR A 765 -5.88 -39.63 -9.42
N VAL A 766 -6.14 -39.42 -10.71
CA VAL A 766 -5.23 -39.78 -11.79
C VAL A 766 -4.86 -38.50 -12.53
N GLY A 767 -3.57 -38.18 -12.52
CA GLY A 767 -3.00 -37.15 -13.37
C GLY A 767 -2.73 -37.69 -14.78
N GLN A 768 -3.07 -36.92 -15.81
CA GLN A 768 -2.67 -37.14 -17.21
C GLN A 768 -1.78 -35.98 -17.63
N PRO A 769 -0.62 -36.21 -18.30
CA PRO A 769 -0.35 -37.29 -19.28
C PRO A 769 0.44 -38.53 -18.81
N VAL A 770 0.59 -38.80 -17.50
CA VAL A 770 1.36 -39.97 -17.05
C VAL A 770 0.56 -41.28 -17.26
N ALA A 771 1.21 -42.29 -17.85
CA ALA A 771 0.62 -43.60 -18.19
C ALA A 771 -0.05 -44.30 -16.99
N PRO A 772 -1.06 -45.16 -17.22
CA PRO A 772 -1.91 -45.73 -16.17
C PRO A 772 -1.16 -46.77 -15.34
N ALA A 773 -0.37 -46.32 -14.38
CA ALA A 773 0.01 -47.12 -13.23
C ALA A 773 -1.11 -47.01 -12.18
N ALA A 774 -1.59 -48.16 -11.70
CA ALA A 774 -2.62 -48.24 -10.68
C ALA A 774 -2.08 -47.66 -9.36
N GLY A 775 -2.36 -46.38 -9.12
CA GLY A 775 -1.96 -45.63 -7.92
C GLY A 775 -1.72 -44.16 -8.26
N GLY A 776 -2.55 -43.26 -7.74
CA GLY A 776 -2.56 -41.83 -8.06
C GLY A 776 -1.23 -41.13 -7.79
N ASN A 777 -0.42 -40.96 -8.82
CA ASN A 777 0.87 -40.28 -8.72
C ASN A 777 0.74 -38.79 -9.01
N PRO A 778 1.45 -37.92 -8.26
CA PRO A 778 1.57 -36.50 -8.56
C PRO A 778 2.09 -36.30 -9.98
N ILE A 779 1.61 -35.26 -10.65
CA ILE A 779 2.24 -34.84 -11.90
C ILE A 779 3.52 -34.11 -11.53
N THR A 780 4.65 -34.62 -11.99
CA THR A 780 5.92 -33.92 -11.85
C THR A 780 6.14 -33.01 -13.05
N VAL A 781 6.40 -31.73 -12.77
CA VAL A 781 6.69 -30.74 -13.80
C VAL A 781 7.90 -29.91 -13.39
N THR A 782 8.84 -29.74 -14.30
CA THR A 782 9.98 -28.84 -14.08
C THR A 782 9.59 -27.44 -14.56
N ALA A 783 9.68 -26.46 -13.65
CA ALA A 783 9.51 -25.05 -13.96
C ALA A 783 10.90 -24.40 -14.03
N ASP A 784 11.64 -24.67 -15.09
CA ASP A 784 13.02 -24.19 -15.27
C ASP A 784 13.09 -22.82 -15.96
N THR A 785 12.04 -22.44 -16.68
CA THR A 785 12.02 -21.25 -17.52
C THR A 785 11.15 -20.16 -16.88
N ALA A 786 11.78 -19.07 -16.44
CA ALA A 786 11.08 -17.92 -15.84
C ALA A 786 10.12 -17.27 -16.86
N GLY A 787 8.95 -16.83 -16.38
CA GLY A 787 7.93 -16.17 -17.19
C GLY A 787 7.14 -17.11 -18.11
N SER A 788 7.44 -18.41 -18.10
CA SER A 788 6.69 -19.40 -18.88
C SER A 788 5.37 -19.77 -18.19
N THR A 789 4.32 -19.98 -19.00
CA THR A 789 3.12 -20.69 -18.57
C THR A 789 3.23 -22.13 -19.03
N ILE A 790 3.34 -23.05 -18.08
CA ILE A 790 3.57 -24.47 -18.34
C ILE A 790 2.25 -25.20 -18.12
N TRP A 791 1.75 -25.84 -19.18
CA TRP A 791 0.61 -26.74 -19.07
C TRP A 791 1.06 -28.05 -18.42
N ILE A 792 0.53 -28.34 -17.24
CA ILE A 792 0.94 -29.49 -16.45
C ILE A 792 0.05 -30.72 -16.69
N GLY A 793 -1.19 -30.51 -17.16
CA GLY A 793 -2.11 -31.59 -17.50
C GLY A 793 -3.43 -31.54 -16.76
N THR A 794 -4.06 -32.69 -16.65
CA THR A 794 -5.41 -32.84 -16.09
C THR A 794 -5.42 -33.81 -14.93
N PHE A 795 -5.95 -33.36 -13.79
CA PHE A 795 -6.26 -34.21 -12.65
C PHE A 795 -7.71 -34.67 -12.73
N THR A 796 -7.90 -35.97 -12.93
CA THR A 796 -9.20 -36.62 -12.78
C THR A 796 -9.30 -37.12 -11.34
N ILE A 797 -10.18 -36.54 -10.53
CA ILE A 797 -10.34 -36.97 -9.14
C ILE A 797 -11.03 -38.33 -9.11
N ILE A 798 -10.36 -39.35 -8.55
CA ILE A 798 -10.80 -40.73 -8.48
C ILE A 798 -10.83 -41.17 -7.03
N GLY A 799 -12.00 -41.00 -6.45
CA GLY A 799 -12.41 -41.51 -5.15
C GLY A 799 -13.92 -41.35 -5.05
N GLY A 800 -14.57 -41.46 -6.21
CA GLY A 800 -15.97 -41.13 -6.38
C GLY A 800 -16.81 -42.10 -5.59
N MET A 801 -17.85 -41.56 -4.99
CA MET A 801 -18.96 -42.34 -4.51
C MET A 801 -19.49 -43.17 -5.69
N GLY A 802 -19.71 -44.46 -5.48
CA GLY A 802 -20.59 -45.24 -6.34
C GLY A 802 -22.00 -45.20 -5.75
N THR A 803 -22.99 -45.27 -6.62
CA THR A 803 -24.39 -45.16 -6.19
C THR A 803 -25.03 -46.52 -6.22
N VAL A 804 -25.45 -47.05 -5.07
CA VAL A 804 -26.19 -48.30 -4.98
C VAL A 804 -27.68 -48.00 -4.98
N LYS A 805 -28.42 -48.59 -5.93
CA LYS A 805 -29.88 -48.44 -6.05
C LYS A 805 -30.59 -49.77 -5.92
N GLY A 806 -31.73 -49.76 -5.25
CA GLY A 806 -32.59 -50.92 -5.13
C GLY A 806 -33.98 -50.54 -4.62
N SER A 807 -34.82 -51.57 -4.47
CA SER A 807 -36.17 -51.46 -3.94
C SER A 807 -36.38 -52.42 -2.78
N VAL A 808 -37.28 -52.05 -1.87
CA VAL A 808 -37.68 -52.82 -0.69
C VAL A 808 -39.16 -53.17 -0.83
N LYS A 809 -39.49 -54.46 -0.76
CA LYS A 809 -40.87 -54.96 -0.96
C LYS A 809 -41.29 -55.95 0.12
N TYR A 810 -42.55 -55.91 0.51
CA TYR A 810 -43.22 -56.86 1.40
C TYR A 810 -44.42 -57.44 0.67
N ASN A 811 -44.51 -58.77 0.55
CA ASN A 811 -45.59 -59.44 -0.19
C ASN A 811 -45.78 -58.91 -1.63
N GLY A 812 -44.66 -58.60 -2.31
CA GLY A 812 -44.67 -58.05 -3.68
C GLY A 812 -45.04 -56.57 -3.80
N SER A 813 -45.51 -55.92 -2.72
CA SER A 813 -45.82 -54.49 -2.68
C SER A 813 -44.64 -53.68 -2.13
N PRO A 814 -44.40 -52.44 -2.59
CA PRO A 814 -43.35 -51.59 -2.04
C PRO A 814 -43.55 -51.30 -0.55
N ILE A 815 -42.47 -51.34 0.24
CA ILE A 815 -42.53 -50.98 1.65
C ILE A 815 -42.52 -49.45 1.77
N THR A 816 -43.65 -48.88 2.15
CA THR A 816 -43.85 -47.43 2.25
C THR A 816 -43.49 -46.86 3.62
N THR A 817 -43.23 -47.73 4.60
CA THR A 817 -42.97 -47.36 6.00
C THR A 817 -41.49 -47.05 6.30
N GLY A 818 -40.62 -47.15 5.30
CA GLY A 818 -39.18 -46.99 5.45
C GLY A 818 -38.49 -48.28 5.89
N VAL A 819 -37.36 -48.57 5.28
CA VAL A 819 -36.43 -49.65 5.62
C VAL A 819 -35.06 -49.01 5.80
N LEU A 820 -34.33 -49.37 6.85
CA LEU A 820 -32.95 -48.91 7.03
C LEU A 820 -32.03 -49.85 6.24
N ILE A 821 -31.37 -49.33 5.22
CA ILE A 821 -30.35 -50.04 4.45
C ILE A 821 -28.98 -49.58 4.95
N THR A 822 -28.12 -50.52 5.27
CA THR A 822 -26.74 -50.28 5.70
C THR A 822 -25.78 -50.99 4.76
N ALA A 823 -24.60 -50.41 4.53
CA ALA A 823 -23.53 -50.98 3.74
C ALA A 823 -22.19 -50.84 4.46
N ARG A 824 -21.39 -51.92 4.42
CA ARG A 824 -20.06 -51.96 5.04
C ARG A 824 -19.10 -52.78 4.17
N VAL A 825 -17.82 -52.38 4.15
CA VAL A 825 -16.74 -53.18 3.53
C VAL A 825 -16.19 -54.22 4.52
N GLY A 826 -15.86 -55.42 4.03
CA GLY A 826 -15.18 -56.44 4.84
C GLY A 826 -16.07 -57.21 5.82
N GLY A 827 -17.41 -57.15 5.68
CA GLY A 827 -18.33 -57.97 6.47
C GLY A 827 -19.74 -57.38 6.56
N VAL A 828 -20.69 -58.19 7.04
CA VAL A 828 -22.08 -57.76 7.28
C VAL A 828 -22.14 -56.89 8.54
N VAL A 829 -23.00 -55.87 8.55
CA VAL A 829 -23.26 -55.05 9.75
C VAL A 829 -23.90 -55.94 10.82
N THR A 830 -23.33 -55.99 12.03
CA THR A 830 -23.83 -56.81 13.14
C THR A 830 -25.18 -56.29 13.65
N ASP A 831 -25.98 -57.16 14.27
CA ASP A 831 -27.21 -56.78 14.99
C ASP A 831 -27.08 -57.19 16.47
N PRO A 832 -27.06 -56.24 17.43
CA PRO A 832 -27.09 -54.79 17.18
C PRO A 832 -25.80 -54.28 16.50
N PRO A 833 -25.86 -53.14 15.77
CA PRO A 833 -24.66 -52.47 15.28
C PRO A 833 -23.72 -52.15 16.45
N ALA A 834 -22.41 -52.26 16.21
CA ALA A 834 -21.42 -51.92 17.24
C ALA A 834 -21.61 -50.47 17.70
N ALA A 835 -21.56 -50.24 19.02
CA ALA A 835 -21.69 -48.89 19.56
C ALA A 835 -20.52 -48.01 19.09
N VAL A 836 -20.84 -46.90 18.41
CA VAL A 836 -19.85 -45.90 18.02
C VAL A 836 -19.58 -45.00 19.23
N VAL A 837 -18.48 -45.25 19.94
CA VAL A 837 -17.96 -44.34 20.98
C VAL A 837 -16.94 -43.41 20.35
N ALA A 838 -16.98 -42.12 20.72
CA ALA A 838 -16.17 -41.05 20.13
C ALA A 838 -14.65 -41.35 20.07
N SER A 839 -14.14 -42.14 21.02
CA SER A 839 -12.73 -42.57 21.09
C SER A 839 -12.33 -43.62 20.05
N SER A 840 -13.29 -44.24 19.35
CA SER A 840 -13.05 -45.35 18.41
C SER A 840 -13.43 -45.03 16.96
N ALA A 841 -14.04 -43.87 16.69
CA ALA A 841 -14.64 -43.53 15.40
C ALA A 841 -13.63 -43.48 14.23
N ALA A 842 -12.38 -43.05 14.47
CA ALA A 842 -11.36 -42.96 13.42
C ALA A 842 -10.74 -44.33 13.02
N ALA A 843 -10.90 -45.37 13.86
CA ALA A 843 -10.30 -46.69 13.65
C ALA A 843 -11.31 -47.76 13.17
N GLN A 844 -12.62 -47.42 13.12
CA GLN A 844 -13.66 -48.35 12.71
C GLN A 844 -13.94 -48.26 11.21
N THR A 845 -14.33 -49.40 10.62
CA THR A 845 -14.74 -49.47 9.22
C THR A 845 -16.01 -48.64 8.99
N ALA A 846 -15.99 -47.71 8.03
CA ALA A 846 -17.14 -46.87 7.73
C ALA A 846 -18.40 -47.71 7.40
N ILE A 847 -19.52 -47.34 8.02
CA ILE A 847 -20.85 -47.89 7.74
C ILE A 847 -21.65 -46.79 7.05
N TYR A 848 -22.08 -47.05 5.82
CA TYR A 848 -22.99 -46.16 5.09
C TYR A 848 -24.41 -46.61 5.38
N SER A 849 -25.35 -45.68 5.49
CA SER A 849 -26.75 -46.03 5.67
C SER A 849 -27.69 -45.05 4.98
N VAL A 850 -28.84 -45.55 4.56
CA VAL A 850 -29.93 -44.76 3.99
C VAL A 850 -31.26 -45.38 4.38
N THR A 851 -32.28 -44.55 4.53
CA THR A 851 -33.66 -45.01 4.70
C THR A 851 -34.36 -45.06 3.34
N SER A 852 -35.12 -46.12 3.06
CA SER A 852 -35.90 -46.20 1.82
C SER A 852 -36.97 -45.10 1.73
N GLN A 853 -37.25 -44.65 0.52
CA GLN A 853 -38.32 -43.71 0.18
C GLN A 853 -39.70 -44.35 0.33
N ALA A 854 -40.75 -43.50 0.31
CA ALA A 854 -42.14 -43.92 0.44
C ALA A 854 -42.63 -44.79 -0.74
N ASP A 855 -41.97 -44.74 -1.90
CA ASP A 855 -42.24 -45.61 -3.05
C ASP A 855 -41.50 -46.96 -2.96
N GLY A 856 -40.80 -47.21 -1.85
CA GLY A 856 -40.00 -48.41 -1.61
C GLY A 856 -38.65 -48.41 -2.33
N THR A 857 -38.20 -47.32 -2.95
CA THR A 857 -36.85 -47.26 -3.55
C THR A 857 -35.82 -46.72 -2.56
N TYR A 858 -34.54 -47.02 -2.78
CA TYR A 858 -33.45 -46.40 -2.04
C TYR A 858 -32.26 -46.11 -2.95
N THR A 859 -31.49 -45.08 -2.59
CA THR A 859 -30.26 -44.69 -3.26
C THR A 859 -29.21 -44.43 -2.19
N LEU A 860 -28.21 -45.29 -2.12
CA LEU A 860 -27.12 -45.22 -1.14
C LEU A 860 -25.82 -44.87 -1.85
N GLU A 861 -25.25 -43.72 -1.52
CA GLU A 861 -23.90 -43.37 -1.97
C GLU A 861 -22.88 -44.04 -1.04
N VAL A 862 -22.03 -44.91 -1.60
CA VAL A 862 -20.94 -45.57 -0.86
C VAL A 862 -19.62 -45.27 -1.56
N ARG A 863 -18.53 -45.17 -0.80
CA ARG A 863 -17.21 -44.91 -1.40
C ARG A 863 -16.78 -46.07 -2.28
N GLN A 864 -16.00 -45.82 -3.33
CA GLN A 864 -15.42 -46.89 -4.14
C GLN A 864 -14.67 -47.92 -3.26
N SER A 865 -14.87 -49.20 -3.55
CA SER A 865 -14.05 -50.29 -2.99
C SER A 865 -13.85 -51.37 -4.05
N THR A 866 -12.61 -51.50 -4.51
CA THR A 866 -12.19 -52.42 -5.57
C THR A 866 -11.56 -53.70 -5.04
N THR A 867 -11.08 -53.69 -3.80
CA THR A 867 -10.39 -54.83 -3.15
C THR A 867 -11.28 -55.56 -2.15
N THR A 868 -12.20 -54.88 -1.47
CA THR A 868 -13.11 -55.48 -0.47
C THR A 868 -14.57 -55.15 -0.81
N GLY A 869 -15.39 -56.16 -1.08
CA GLY A 869 -16.79 -55.93 -1.45
C GLY A 869 -17.62 -55.30 -0.31
N TYR A 870 -18.65 -54.54 -0.70
CA TYR A 870 -19.70 -54.05 0.19
C TYR A 870 -20.73 -55.13 0.44
N SER A 871 -20.96 -55.46 1.71
CA SER A 871 -22.13 -56.23 2.15
C SER A 871 -23.24 -55.25 2.53
N LEU A 872 -24.43 -55.43 1.95
CA LEU A 872 -25.60 -54.66 2.32
C LEU A 872 -26.50 -55.47 3.24
N ARG A 873 -27.08 -54.76 4.22
CA ARG A 873 -28.05 -55.31 5.17
C ARG A 873 -29.20 -54.34 5.33
N ALA A 874 -30.42 -54.87 5.23
CA ALA A 874 -31.64 -54.10 5.37
C ALA A 874 -32.44 -54.53 6.60
N PHE A 875 -32.86 -53.54 7.40
CA PHE A 875 -33.63 -53.71 8.62
C PHE A 875 -35.05 -53.17 8.40
N PHE A 876 -36.03 -54.07 8.48
CA PHE A 876 -37.45 -53.74 8.35
C PHE A 876 -38.19 -54.01 9.67
N PRO A 877 -38.32 -53.00 10.56
CA PRO A 877 -39.09 -53.13 11.78
C PRO A 877 -40.59 -52.97 11.50
N VAL A 878 -41.40 -53.93 11.96
CA VAL A 878 -42.86 -53.85 11.98
C VAL A 878 -43.33 -53.73 13.41
N VAL A 879 -44.05 -52.65 13.69
CA VAL A 879 -44.66 -52.40 14.99
C VAL A 879 -46.05 -53.01 15.00
N ASP A 880 -46.29 -53.93 15.93
CA ASP A 880 -47.64 -54.39 16.23
C ASP A 880 -48.44 -53.24 16.87
N LEU A 881 -49.51 -52.84 16.19
CA LEU A 881 -50.36 -51.72 16.60
C LEU A 881 -51.18 -51.99 17.88
N GLN A 882 -51.36 -53.25 18.27
CA GLN A 882 -52.11 -53.62 19.47
C GLN A 882 -51.21 -53.72 20.70
N THR A 883 -49.98 -54.23 20.54
CA THR A 883 -49.07 -54.47 21.66
C THR A 883 -47.95 -53.44 21.77
N GLY A 884 -47.72 -52.65 20.72
CA GLY A 884 -46.56 -51.76 20.60
C GLY A 884 -45.23 -52.51 20.45
N ALA A 885 -45.26 -53.84 20.32
CA ALA A 885 -44.07 -54.64 20.16
C ALA A 885 -43.45 -54.42 18.77
N VAL A 886 -42.15 -54.17 18.72
CA VAL A 886 -41.39 -54.12 17.48
C VAL A 886 -40.97 -55.54 17.13
N SER A 887 -41.38 -56.02 15.96
CA SER A 887 -41.00 -57.31 15.40
C SER A 887 -40.29 -57.10 14.07
N TYR A 888 -39.41 -58.03 13.69
CA TYR A 888 -38.75 -58.03 12.38
C TYR A 888 -39.30 -59.21 11.56
N PRO A 889 -40.32 -59.00 10.70
CA PRO A 889 -40.91 -60.11 9.95
C PRO A 889 -39.83 -60.75 9.09
N GLY A 890 -39.50 -62.02 9.34
CA GLY A 890 -38.48 -62.75 8.57
C GLY A 890 -37.03 -62.30 8.77
N GLY A 891 -36.74 -61.47 9.79
CA GLY A 891 -35.40 -60.99 10.15
C GLY A 891 -34.79 -59.96 9.18
N PRO A 892 -33.62 -59.38 9.52
CA PRO A 892 -32.86 -58.55 8.59
C PRO A 892 -32.45 -59.35 7.35
N LYS A 893 -32.40 -58.69 6.19
CA LYS A 893 -32.02 -59.30 4.91
C LYS A 893 -30.65 -58.82 4.50
N ASP A 894 -29.82 -59.76 4.06
CA ASP A 894 -28.46 -59.49 3.61
C ASP A 894 -28.35 -59.74 2.10
N LEU A 895 -27.56 -58.91 1.43
CA LEU A 895 -27.15 -59.13 0.04
C LEU A 895 -25.69 -59.55 -0.01
N ALA A 896 -25.36 -60.40 -1.00
CA ALA A 896 -24.00 -60.84 -1.26
C ALA A 896 -23.08 -59.64 -1.54
N ALA A 897 -21.82 -59.77 -1.09
CA ALA A 897 -20.85 -58.69 -1.23
C ALA A 897 -20.58 -58.36 -2.71
N PHE A 898 -20.47 -57.07 -3.04
CA PHE A 898 -20.12 -56.62 -4.39
C PHE A 898 -19.15 -55.43 -4.36
N THR A 899 -18.30 -55.33 -5.37
CA THR A 899 -17.37 -54.20 -5.51
C THR A 899 -18.08 -52.99 -6.12
N VAL A 900 -17.67 -51.81 -5.69
CA VAL A 900 -18.26 -50.53 -6.12
C VAL A 900 -17.16 -49.67 -6.74
N TRP A 901 -17.36 -49.22 -7.98
CA TRP A 901 -16.51 -48.30 -8.73
C TRP A 901 -17.06 -46.87 -8.59
N ALA A 902 -16.16 -45.89 -8.59
CA ALA A 902 -16.52 -44.47 -8.57
C ALA A 902 -17.42 -44.09 -9.75
N GLY A 903 -18.44 -43.25 -9.49
CA GLY A 903 -19.32 -42.70 -10.51
C GLY A 903 -20.21 -43.73 -11.22
N THR A 904 -20.17 -44.99 -10.79
CA THR A 904 -20.94 -46.09 -11.38
C THR A 904 -22.19 -46.34 -10.55
N GLU A 905 -23.33 -46.49 -11.22
CA GLU A 905 -24.57 -46.90 -10.58
C GLU A 905 -24.69 -48.42 -10.53
N TYR A 906 -25.10 -48.93 -9.38
CA TYR A 906 -25.35 -50.35 -9.12
C TYR A 906 -26.84 -50.57 -8.84
N PRO A 907 -27.66 -50.70 -9.90
CA PRO A 907 -29.09 -50.95 -9.75
C PRO A 907 -29.39 -52.39 -9.30
N ASN A 908 -30.67 -52.66 -9.02
CA ASN A 908 -31.23 -53.99 -8.72
C ASN A 908 -30.68 -54.63 -7.43
N LYS A 909 -30.32 -53.83 -6.43
CA LYS A 909 -29.99 -54.34 -5.07
C LYS A 909 -31.27 -54.43 -4.23
N ASP A 910 -32.20 -55.25 -4.67
CA ASP A 910 -33.54 -55.32 -4.07
C ASP A 910 -33.58 -56.20 -2.81
N PHE A 911 -34.42 -55.80 -1.85
CA PHE A 911 -34.76 -56.61 -0.68
C PHE A 911 -36.24 -56.97 -0.70
N THR A 912 -36.54 -58.24 -0.49
CA THR A 912 -37.92 -58.76 -0.45
C THR A 912 -38.18 -59.53 0.84
N TRP A 913 -39.32 -59.25 1.45
CA TRP A 913 -39.86 -59.98 2.58
C TRP A 913 -41.14 -60.70 2.15
N PRO A 914 -41.32 -61.96 2.58
CA PRO A 914 -42.52 -62.75 2.30
C PRO A 914 -43.74 -62.23 3.05
#